data_AF-A0AAU6Y5Q6-F1
#
_entry.id   AF-A0AAU6Y5Q6-F1
#
_cell.length_a   1.000
_cell.length_b   1.000
_cell.length_c   1.000
_cell.angle_alpha   90.00
_cell.angle_beta   90.00
_cell.angle_gamma   90.00
#
_symmetry.space_group_name_H-M   'P 1'
#
loop_
_entity.id
_entity.type
_entity.pdbx_description
1 polymer ?
#
loop_
_entity_poly.entity_id
_entity_poly.type
_entity_poly.pdbx_seq_one_letter_code
_entity_poly.pdbx_strand_id
1 'polypeptide(L)'
;MSSTDINYKEFVKYVHDHFADQITIEEVNEILYLKQGYNKDSPTSLGKSLVLNRLRFSGQKINGDNFIYDKPLFKGINVWIADNHKGKSTIFKIIKFAITGTDSIKRDIKNWIHEILLEFHIGQVVYTCYIDRRGRDRGALYRLPMAEFLTLRENQKLDDAGNDVEFEFRSMRQYEEKIQDFFFEQFSFYTLKYTQKNSSKEEFELNTANLSWTTYFKSIYLESSNYEYLFFDNENYGAQGKKIFEMILGLPLTYPINMLGIQLDKVSEEIGRIRLTDKTRSENTSTSKKILEENYQKASAELREAEKLTIVTFSEKAFVAEYSTIQNKVNEVRRQQRIAEDAYRAEQAKQRPYDEELSNLLEDKQKIQAEITRLSKQEINVELYRQAESFFTNLDIKLCPHCETEVSEHKKEKEHVSHACSLCGETPTEQKIDEEELKEKAERIKQEINGHSARLVVVDKQILDLKLTINQLKITVANLYNKVIAVPSVHNEVETLKELEDKIEAVNRDRKNQQGLFDKKEQLIKEKAVLEFQLEELQKQKHVDNTETLSKLLLRKEILEYALIALGKKRSKLNKKILNILEDLILNEVNAFGLTSITKVDIDDKFNLSFTQNTVSVDFNEMEPGEKLRVKLGFYLSLIQLDIEHNLGRHPRFLIFDSPGSEEMVPKHLQGLSEILKKVNSRFNNQLQILIGSALREFEQITEPEKSFVKDEVEFVF
;
A
#
# COMPACT_ATOMS: atom_id res chain seq x y z
N MET A 1 -11.43 -42.08 11.58
CA MET A 1 -11.69 -40.70 11.11
C MET A 1 -11.39 -39.78 12.27
N SER A 2 -10.52 -38.79 12.10
CA SER A 2 -10.03 -37.98 13.22
C SER A 2 -11.18 -37.18 13.85
N SER A 3 -11.16 -36.98 15.16
CA SER A 3 -12.19 -36.20 15.89
C SER A 3 -12.16 -34.69 15.57
N THR A 4 -11.27 -34.27 14.66
CA THR A 4 -10.97 -32.88 14.32
C THR A 4 -11.49 -32.43 12.96
N ASP A 5 -11.89 -33.35 12.08
CA ASP A 5 -12.33 -33.03 10.72
C ASP A 5 -13.83 -32.70 10.65
N ILE A 6 -14.19 -31.77 9.76
CA ILE A 6 -15.59 -31.52 9.40
C ILE A 6 -15.96 -32.35 8.17
N ASN A 7 -17.12 -33.02 8.22
CA ASN A 7 -17.72 -33.63 7.05
C ASN A 7 -18.45 -32.55 6.24
N TYR A 8 -17.86 -32.15 5.11
CA TYR A 8 -18.41 -31.08 4.28
C TYR A 8 -19.83 -31.36 3.79
N LYS A 9 -20.16 -32.60 3.42
CA LYS A 9 -21.51 -32.95 2.94
C LYS A 9 -22.56 -32.83 4.04
N GLU A 10 -22.23 -33.28 5.24
CA GLU A 10 -23.11 -33.12 6.41
C GLU A 10 -23.25 -31.65 6.80
N PHE A 11 -22.19 -30.85 6.67
CA PHE A 11 -22.23 -29.41 6.93
C PHE A 11 -23.13 -28.67 5.93
N VAL A 12 -23.00 -28.94 4.63
CA VAL A 12 -23.88 -28.37 3.59
C VAL A 12 -25.33 -28.75 3.87
N LYS A 13 -25.59 -30.02 4.19
CA LYS A 13 -26.94 -30.48 4.56
C LYS A 13 -27.47 -29.74 5.80
N TYR A 14 -26.66 -29.59 6.84
CA TYR A 14 -27.03 -28.86 8.06
C TYR A 14 -27.40 -27.40 7.77
N VAL A 15 -26.67 -26.72 6.88
CA VAL A 15 -27.02 -25.34 6.47
C VAL A 15 -28.30 -25.35 5.63
N HIS A 16 -28.41 -26.24 4.65
CA HIS A 16 -29.60 -26.36 3.80
C HIS A 16 -30.87 -26.64 4.62
N ASP A 17 -30.82 -27.52 5.62
CA ASP A 17 -31.99 -27.85 6.46
C ASP A 17 -32.57 -26.61 7.17
N HIS A 18 -31.78 -25.54 7.36
CA HIS A 18 -32.26 -24.26 7.90
C HIS A 18 -32.97 -23.36 6.86
N PHE A 19 -32.65 -23.54 5.57
CA PHE A 19 -33.13 -22.72 4.45
C PHE A 19 -33.88 -23.53 3.38
N ALA A 20 -34.32 -24.75 3.69
CA ALA A 20 -34.83 -25.72 2.72
C ALA A 20 -36.04 -25.22 1.90
N ASP A 21 -36.83 -24.31 2.46
CA ASP A 21 -37.99 -23.71 1.79
C ASP A 21 -37.62 -22.60 0.78
N GLN A 22 -36.36 -22.14 0.79
CA GLN A 22 -35.92 -20.94 0.06
C GLN A 22 -34.83 -21.22 -0.98
N ILE A 23 -34.07 -22.31 -0.84
CA ILE A 23 -32.91 -22.60 -1.68
C ILE A 23 -32.66 -24.11 -1.79
N THR A 24 -32.14 -24.56 -2.93
CA THR A 24 -31.77 -25.97 -3.14
C THR A 24 -30.44 -26.33 -2.48
N ILE A 25 -30.20 -27.63 -2.24
CA ILE A 25 -28.94 -28.09 -1.64
C ILE A 25 -27.74 -27.87 -2.57
N GLU A 26 -27.96 -27.92 -3.89
CA GLU A 26 -26.95 -27.62 -4.91
C GLU A 26 -26.50 -26.15 -4.84
N GLU A 27 -27.45 -25.21 -4.73
CA GLU A 27 -27.16 -23.79 -4.61
C GLU A 27 -26.43 -23.47 -3.29
N VAL A 28 -26.82 -24.11 -2.17
CA VAL A 28 -26.08 -23.98 -0.89
C VAL A 28 -24.65 -24.52 -1.04
N ASN A 29 -24.48 -25.65 -1.73
CA ASN A 29 -23.16 -26.21 -2.01
C ASN A 29 -22.29 -25.24 -2.84
N GLU A 30 -22.86 -24.57 -3.84
CA GLU A 30 -22.15 -23.54 -4.61
C GLU A 30 -21.73 -22.34 -3.77
N ILE A 31 -22.62 -21.84 -2.91
CA ILE A 31 -22.34 -20.71 -1.99
C ILE A 31 -21.20 -21.07 -1.02
N LEU A 32 -21.20 -22.31 -0.52
CA LEU A 32 -20.24 -22.79 0.47
C LEU A 32 -19.01 -23.48 -0.15
N TYR A 33 -18.86 -23.49 -1.47
CA TYR A 33 -17.75 -24.19 -2.12
C TYR A 33 -16.42 -23.48 -1.88
N LEU A 34 -15.38 -24.26 -1.52
CA LEU A 34 -14.01 -23.77 -1.32
C LEU A 34 -13.00 -24.66 -2.06
N LYS A 35 -12.16 -24.07 -2.90
CA LYS A 35 -11.17 -24.77 -3.75
C LYS A 35 -10.22 -25.70 -2.97
N GLN A 36 -9.79 -25.30 -1.78
CA GLN A 36 -8.81 -26.04 -0.98
C GLN A 36 -9.45 -26.89 0.14
N GLY A 37 -10.78 -26.95 0.20
CA GLY A 37 -11.52 -27.73 1.19
C GLY A 37 -11.56 -27.12 2.60
N TYR A 38 -12.33 -27.75 3.47
CA TYR A 38 -12.60 -27.27 4.84
C TYR A 38 -11.62 -27.83 5.89
N ASN A 39 -10.93 -28.93 5.59
CA ASN A 39 -9.98 -29.60 6.49
C ASN A 39 -8.52 -29.31 6.10
N LYS A 40 -8.26 -28.11 5.53
CA LYS A 40 -6.89 -27.67 5.21
C LYS A 40 -6.06 -27.41 6.47
N ASP A 41 -6.75 -26.99 7.52
CA ASP A 41 -6.15 -26.61 8.79
C ASP A 41 -5.85 -27.84 9.65
N SER A 42 -4.66 -27.89 10.24
CA SER A 42 -4.28 -28.93 11.19
C SER A 42 -3.38 -28.32 12.26
N PRO A 43 -3.72 -28.51 13.55
CA PRO A 43 -2.90 -28.02 14.63
C PRO A 43 -1.71 -28.94 14.86
N THR A 44 -1.65 -30.11 14.20
CA THR A 44 -0.52 -31.03 14.34
C THR A 44 0.75 -30.40 13.79
N SER A 45 1.79 -30.40 14.61
CA SER A 45 3.11 -29.93 14.21
C SER A 45 3.71 -30.81 13.12
N LEU A 46 4.48 -30.17 12.24
CA LEU A 46 5.32 -30.86 11.25
C LEU A 46 6.65 -31.33 11.84
N GLY A 47 6.98 -30.94 13.08
CA GLY A 47 8.28 -31.17 13.70
C GLY A 47 9.44 -30.47 12.99
N LYS A 48 9.15 -29.50 12.12
CA LYS A 48 10.15 -28.73 11.37
C LYS A 48 10.48 -27.46 12.15
N SER A 49 11.78 -27.21 12.34
CA SER A 49 12.31 -25.96 12.88
C SER A 49 13.20 -25.28 11.85
N LEU A 50 13.15 -23.95 11.78
CA LEU A 50 14.14 -23.14 11.08
C LEU A 50 15.33 -22.91 12.00
N VAL A 51 16.53 -23.24 11.54
CA VAL A 51 17.76 -22.98 12.28
C VAL A 51 18.79 -22.42 11.32
N LEU A 52 19.29 -21.22 11.61
CA LEU A 52 20.37 -20.58 10.87
C LEU A 52 21.71 -21.14 11.35
N ASN A 53 22.60 -21.47 10.43
CA ASN A 53 23.88 -22.14 10.72
C ASN A 53 25.07 -21.20 10.53
N ARG A 54 25.02 -20.31 9.54
CA ARG A 54 26.13 -19.42 9.21
C ARG A 54 25.65 -18.24 8.39
N LEU A 55 26.07 -17.05 8.77
CA LEU A 55 25.85 -15.82 8.00
C LEU A 55 27.20 -15.33 7.47
N ARG A 56 27.29 -15.16 6.16
CA ARG A 56 28.41 -14.50 5.51
C ARG A 56 27.89 -13.38 4.61
N PHE A 57 28.43 -12.18 4.74
CA PHE A 57 28.16 -11.10 3.79
C PHE A 57 29.42 -10.27 3.58
N SER A 58 29.54 -9.69 2.39
CA SER A 58 30.69 -8.88 2.03
C SER A 58 30.28 -7.64 1.27
N GLY A 59 31.17 -6.67 1.28
CA GLY A 59 30.83 -5.34 0.83
C GLY A 59 32.00 -4.38 0.81
N GLN A 60 31.69 -3.13 0.45
CA GLN A 60 32.63 -2.02 0.47
C GLN A 60 31.99 -0.81 1.16
N LYS A 61 32.66 -0.25 2.16
CA LYS A 61 32.23 0.96 2.85
C LYS A 61 32.41 2.18 1.95
N ILE A 62 31.76 3.30 2.27
CA ILE A 62 31.86 4.57 1.50
C ILE A 62 33.31 5.06 1.36
N ASN A 63 34.16 4.78 2.34
CA ASN A 63 35.58 5.14 2.32
C ASN A 63 36.45 4.22 1.44
N GLY A 64 35.84 3.24 0.75
CA GLY A 64 36.54 2.29 -0.12
C GLY A 64 36.99 1.00 0.58
N ASP A 65 36.83 0.88 1.90
CA ASP A 65 37.27 -0.30 2.64
C ASP A 65 36.38 -1.51 2.35
N ASN A 66 36.99 -2.58 1.84
CA ASN A 66 36.32 -3.86 1.69
C ASN A 66 36.20 -4.55 3.05
N PHE A 67 35.04 -5.15 3.31
CA PHE A 67 34.82 -5.95 4.51
C PHE A 67 34.17 -7.29 4.18
N ILE A 68 34.46 -8.29 5.00
CA ILE A 68 33.84 -9.60 4.97
C ILE A 68 33.42 -9.92 6.40
N TYR A 69 32.12 -10.07 6.59
CA TYR A 69 31.54 -10.62 7.81
C TYR A 69 31.25 -12.10 7.58
N ASP A 70 31.72 -12.96 8.48
CA ASP A 70 31.52 -14.40 8.40
C ASP A 70 31.45 -14.98 9.81
N LYS A 71 30.26 -15.43 10.22
CA LYS A 71 30.03 -15.96 11.57
C LYS A 71 29.13 -17.19 11.55
N PRO A 72 29.49 -18.26 12.30
CA PRO A 72 28.59 -19.36 12.58
C PRO A 72 27.45 -18.88 13.50
N LEU A 73 26.32 -19.58 13.40
CA LEU A 73 25.11 -19.38 14.18
C LEU A 73 24.74 -20.73 14.78
N PHE A 74 24.36 -20.74 16.06
CA PHE A 74 24.18 -21.98 16.81
C PHE A 74 22.73 -22.18 17.25
N LYS A 75 22.36 -23.40 17.60
CA LYS A 75 21.10 -23.66 18.32
C LYS A 75 21.17 -23.08 19.74
N GLY A 76 20.01 -22.87 20.35
CA GLY A 76 19.89 -22.14 21.62
C GLY A 76 19.94 -20.63 21.41
N ILE A 77 20.39 -19.91 22.43
CA ILE A 77 20.48 -18.45 22.41
C ILE A 77 21.85 -17.99 21.89
N ASN A 78 21.84 -17.12 20.88
CA ASN A 78 23.01 -16.40 20.36
C ASN A 78 22.86 -14.92 20.69
N VAL A 79 23.92 -14.27 21.15
CA VAL A 79 23.85 -12.90 21.65
C VAL A 79 24.87 -12.01 20.93
N TRP A 80 24.44 -10.85 20.45
CA TRP A 80 25.31 -9.77 19.97
C TRP A 80 25.29 -8.63 20.98
N ILE A 81 26.45 -8.33 21.56
CA ILE A 81 26.62 -7.29 22.56
C ILE A 81 27.55 -6.21 22.02
N ALA A 82 27.00 -5.05 21.79
CA ALA A 82 27.71 -3.85 21.33
C ALA A 82 26.89 -2.62 21.72
N ASP A 83 27.48 -1.43 21.69
CA ASP A 83 26.72 -0.21 21.98
C ASP A 83 25.62 0.06 20.94
N ASN A 84 24.73 1.00 21.27
CA ASN A 84 23.68 1.42 20.35
C ASN A 84 24.29 1.96 19.04
N HIS A 85 23.59 1.70 17.93
CA HIS A 85 24.02 2.12 16.58
C HIS A 85 25.30 1.47 16.03
N LYS A 86 25.83 0.40 16.66
CA LYS A 86 27.04 -0.31 16.19
C LYS A 86 26.81 -1.41 15.13
N GLY A 87 25.60 -1.54 14.60
CA GLY A 87 25.30 -2.47 13.51
C GLY A 87 24.61 -3.79 13.89
N LYS A 88 24.28 -4.01 15.17
CA LYS A 88 23.53 -5.21 15.65
C LYS A 88 22.22 -5.43 14.87
N SER A 89 21.34 -4.42 14.86
CA SER A 89 20.08 -4.47 14.13
C SER A 89 20.29 -4.58 12.61
N THR A 90 21.44 -4.13 12.09
CA THR A 90 21.75 -4.31 10.66
C THR A 90 21.98 -5.77 10.31
N ILE A 91 22.63 -6.55 11.18
CA ILE A 91 22.79 -8.01 10.99
C ILE A 91 21.42 -8.69 10.92
N PHE A 92 20.51 -8.37 11.85
CA PHE A 92 19.17 -8.94 11.85
C PHE A 92 18.36 -8.53 10.62
N LYS A 93 18.56 -7.30 10.11
CA LYS A 93 17.95 -6.84 8.86
C LYS A 93 18.52 -7.55 7.62
N ILE A 94 19.80 -7.92 7.62
CA ILE A 94 20.40 -8.75 6.57
C ILE A 94 19.81 -10.17 6.61
N ILE A 95 19.71 -10.77 7.80
CA ILE A 95 19.06 -12.08 8.00
C ILE A 95 17.61 -12.03 7.53
N LYS A 96 16.85 -11.02 7.96
CA LYS A 96 15.47 -10.76 7.52
C LYS A 96 15.38 -10.71 6.00
N PHE A 97 16.19 -9.87 5.34
CA PHE A 97 16.20 -9.80 3.88
C PHE A 97 16.49 -11.17 3.24
N ALA A 98 17.46 -11.91 3.77
CA ALA A 98 17.82 -13.23 3.26
C ALA A 98 16.74 -14.31 3.47
N ILE A 99 15.77 -14.14 4.38
CA ILE A 99 14.69 -15.12 4.59
C ILE A 99 13.30 -14.62 4.19
N THR A 100 13.10 -13.31 4.00
CA THR A 100 11.81 -12.74 3.60
C THR A 100 11.82 -12.12 2.21
N GLY A 101 13.00 -11.79 1.68
CA GLY A 101 13.14 -11.00 0.46
C GLY A 101 12.81 -9.52 0.61
N THR A 102 12.37 -9.08 1.81
CA THR A 102 12.02 -7.68 2.09
C THR A 102 13.19 -6.92 2.70
N ASP A 103 13.70 -5.94 1.96
CA ASP A 103 14.87 -5.17 2.36
C ASP A 103 14.50 -3.99 3.27
N SER A 104 14.78 -4.13 4.56
CA SER A 104 14.65 -3.05 5.56
C SER A 104 15.99 -2.51 6.07
N ILE A 105 17.09 -2.80 5.36
CA ILE A 105 18.43 -2.30 5.67
C ILE A 105 18.44 -0.78 5.45
N LYS A 106 19.12 -0.02 6.34
CA LYS A 106 19.18 1.43 6.21
C LYS A 106 19.87 1.83 4.89
N ARG A 107 19.38 2.91 4.25
CA ARG A 107 19.81 3.32 2.89
C ARG A 107 21.30 3.62 2.78
N ASP A 108 21.90 4.11 3.85
CA ASP A 108 23.34 4.41 3.98
C ASP A 108 24.20 3.13 3.97
N ILE A 109 23.76 2.06 4.64
CA ILE A 109 24.49 0.78 4.73
C ILE A 109 24.13 -0.14 3.55
N LYS A 110 22.94 0.01 2.98
CA LYS A 110 22.44 -0.84 1.89
C LYS A 110 23.41 -0.92 0.72
N ASN A 111 23.98 0.21 0.33
CA ASN A 111 24.92 0.29 -0.79
C ASN A 111 26.29 -0.34 -0.49
N TRP A 112 26.58 -0.60 0.79
CA TRP A 112 27.84 -1.25 1.16
C TRP A 112 27.82 -2.73 0.87
N ILE A 113 26.64 -3.37 0.95
CA ILE A 113 26.52 -4.83 0.92
C ILE A 113 26.45 -5.31 -0.53
N HIS A 114 27.47 -6.03 -0.96
CA HIS A 114 27.59 -6.57 -2.32
C HIS A 114 27.11 -8.02 -2.43
N GLU A 115 27.30 -8.82 -1.39
CA GLU A 115 26.98 -10.25 -1.40
C GLU A 115 26.46 -10.70 -0.04
N ILE A 116 25.43 -11.54 -0.03
CA ILE A 116 24.87 -12.18 1.16
C ILE A 116 24.78 -13.69 0.92
N LEU A 117 25.25 -14.45 1.90
CA LEU A 117 25.17 -15.89 2.00
C LEU A 117 24.60 -16.24 3.37
N LEU A 118 23.46 -16.92 3.39
CA LEU A 118 22.84 -17.41 4.63
C LEU A 118 22.63 -18.92 4.51
N GLU A 119 23.32 -19.68 5.36
CA GLU A 119 23.07 -21.10 5.52
C GLU A 119 22.04 -21.31 6.63
N PHE A 120 21.03 -22.13 6.35
CA PHE A 120 20.03 -22.55 7.32
C PHE A 120 19.56 -23.97 7.03
N HIS A 121 18.95 -24.63 8.01
CA HIS A 121 18.27 -25.90 7.79
C HIS A 121 16.81 -25.83 8.23
N ILE A 122 15.99 -26.62 7.53
CA ILE A 122 14.59 -26.88 7.90
C ILE A 122 14.45 -28.40 8.05
N GLY A 123 14.22 -28.85 9.29
CA GLY A 123 14.24 -30.28 9.61
C GLY A 123 15.65 -30.87 9.40
N GLN A 124 15.81 -31.74 8.39
CA GLN A 124 17.08 -32.41 8.07
C GLN A 124 17.75 -31.88 6.80
N VAL A 125 17.13 -30.92 6.10
CA VAL A 125 17.64 -30.40 4.83
C VAL A 125 18.34 -29.07 5.06
N VAL A 126 19.58 -28.98 4.57
CA VAL A 126 20.40 -27.77 4.61
C VAL A 126 20.23 -26.98 3.33
N TYR A 127 20.08 -25.67 3.46
CA TYR A 127 19.95 -24.73 2.37
C TYR A 127 20.97 -23.60 2.50
N THR A 128 21.43 -23.08 1.36
CA THR A 128 22.26 -21.89 1.27
C THR A 128 21.56 -20.88 0.38
N CYS A 129 21.13 -19.77 0.97
CA CYS A 129 20.61 -18.62 0.25
C CYS A 129 21.77 -17.74 -0.21
N TYR A 130 21.86 -17.51 -1.53
CA TYR A 130 22.86 -16.65 -2.14
C TYR A 130 22.19 -15.44 -2.80
N ILE A 131 22.66 -14.23 -2.47
CA ILE A 131 22.19 -12.96 -3.03
C ILE A 131 23.38 -12.09 -3.46
N ASP A 132 23.47 -11.80 -4.76
CA ASP A 132 24.39 -10.82 -5.36
C ASP A 132 23.66 -9.49 -5.56
N ARG A 133 24.24 -8.42 -5.01
CA ARG A 133 23.72 -7.05 -4.97
C ARG A 133 24.56 -6.05 -5.76
N ARG A 134 25.61 -6.49 -6.49
CA ARG A 134 26.49 -5.60 -7.27
C ARG A 134 25.81 -4.91 -8.46
N GLY A 135 24.56 -5.27 -8.74
CA GLY A 135 23.72 -4.66 -9.76
C GLY A 135 22.25 -4.83 -9.39
N ARG A 136 21.46 -5.38 -10.32
CA ARG A 136 20.09 -5.80 -9.98
C ARG A 136 20.17 -7.05 -9.10
N ASP A 137 19.52 -7.04 -7.94
CA ASP A 137 19.53 -8.16 -6.99
C ASP A 137 19.19 -9.48 -7.71
N ARG A 138 20.10 -10.46 -7.62
CA ARG A 138 20.00 -11.78 -8.26
C ARG A 138 20.63 -12.85 -7.40
N GLY A 139 20.27 -14.10 -7.63
CA GLY A 139 20.81 -15.22 -6.87
C GLY A 139 19.92 -16.45 -6.92
N ALA A 140 20.12 -17.34 -5.96
CA ALA A 140 19.37 -18.59 -5.87
C ALA A 140 19.36 -19.15 -4.45
N LEU A 141 18.39 -20.02 -4.18
CA LEU A 141 18.38 -20.88 -3.01
C LEU A 141 18.88 -22.26 -3.42
N TYR A 142 19.96 -22.72 -2.78
CA TYR A 142 20.57 -24.02 -3.03
C TYR A 142 20.27 -24.97 -1.88
N ARG A 143 20.08 -26.25 -2.17
CA ARG A 143 19.86 -27.35 -1.23
C ARG A 143 21.17 -28.06 -0.87
N LEU A 144 22.18 -27.28 -0.49
CA LEU A 144 23.49 -27.79 -0.09
C LEU A 144 24.15 -26.86 0.95
N PRO A 145 25.13 -27.37 1.73
CA PRO A 145 25.85 -26.56 2.71
C PRO A 145 26.69 -25.44 2.07
N MET A 146 26.87 -24.33 2.78
CA MET A 146 27.60 -23.16 2.29
C MET A 146 29.06 -23.51 1.98
N ALA A 147 29.67 -24.44 2.71
CA ALA A 147 31.04 -24.91 2.42
C ALA A 147 31.16 -25.55 1.03
N GLU A 148 30.18 -26.37 0.66
CA GLU A 148 30.10 -27.00 -0.65
C GLU A 148 29.79 -25.97 -1.74
N PHE A 149 28.84 -25.05 -1.47
CA PHE A 149 28.53 -23.92 -2.35
C PHE A 149 29.79 -23.11 -2.70
N LEU A 150 30.58 -22.73 -1.68
CA LEU A 150 31.80 -21.96 -1.85
C LEU A 150 32.83 -22.73 -2.68
N THR A 151 32.97 -24.04 -2.44
CA THR A 151 33.87 -24.92 -3.20
C THR A 151 33.48 -24.99 -4.68
N LEU A 152 32.19 -25.16 -4.98
CA LEU A 152 31.68 -25.17 -6.35
C LEU A 152 31.89 -23.82 -7.04
N ARG A 153 31.64 -22.73 -6.31
CA ARG A 153 31.85 -21.36 -6.80
C ARG A 153 33.31 -21.06 -7.12
N GLU A 154 34.23 -21.41 -6.21
CA GLU A 154 35.68 -21.20 -6.39
C GLU A 154 36.21 -21.97 -7.59
N ASN A 155 35.67 -23.16 -7.86
CA ASN A 155 36.04 -23.99 -9.00
C ASN A 155 35.27 -23.66 -10.30
N GLN A 156 34.42 -22.61 -10.31
CA GLN A 156 33.58 -22.24 -11.45
C GLN A 156 32.64 -23.36 -11.94
N LYS A 157 32.16 -24.19 -11.01
CA LYS A 157 31.29 -25.36 -11.24
C LYS A 157 29.89 -25.19 -10.66
N LEU A 158 29.42 -23.95 -10.51
CA LEU A 158 28.05 -23.69 -10.03
C LEU A 158 26.99 -24.25 -10.98
N ASP A 159 27.28 -24.34 -12.28
CA ASP A 159 26.39 -24.93 -13.27
C ASP A 159 26.16 -26.44 -13.02
N ASP A 160 27.12 -27.13 -12.36
CA ASP A 160 26.98 -28.54 -11.97
C ASP A 160 25.98 -28.73 -10.82
N ALA A 161 25.65 -27.65 -10.08
CA ALA A 161 24.71 -27.66 -8.95
C ALA A 161 23.24 -27.60 -9.38
N GLY A 162 22.92 -27.71 -10.67
CA GLY A 162 21.56 -27.49 -11.20
C GLY A 162 20.47 -28.35 -10.53
N ASN A 163 20.79 -29.56 -10.09
CA ASN A 163 19.85 -30.42 -9.36
C ASN A 163 19.62 -30.00 -7.90
N ASP A 164 20.52 -29.20 -7.34
CA ASP A 164 20.48 -28.70 -5.97
C ASP A 164 19.91 -27.26 -5.91
N VAL A 165 19.43 -26.70 -7.02
CA VAL A 165 18.78 -25.39 -7.04
C VAL A 165 17.30 -25.55 -6.73
N GLU A 166 16.83 -24.98 -5.62
CA GLU A 166 15.40 -24.92 -5.29
C GLU A 166 14.69 -23.88 -6.16
N PHE A 167 15.29 -22.69 -6.30
CA PHE A 167 14.85 -21.68 -7.26
C PHE A 167 15.93 -20.61 -7.50
N GLU A 168 15.84 -19.96 -8.65
CA GLU A 168 16.63 -18.77 -9.00
C GLU A 168 15.77 -17.50 -9.02
N PHE A 169 16.41 -16.34 -8.86
CA PHE A 169 15.78 -15.03 -9.00
C PHE A 169 16.71 -14.00 -9.64
N ARG A 170 16.10 -13.02 -10.32
CA ARG A 170 16.79 -11.90 -11.01
C ARG A 170 16.24 -10.52 -10.61
N SER A 171 15.37 -10.48 -9.60
CA SER A 171 14.87 -9.26 -8.99
C SER A 171 14.43 -9.50 -7.56
N MET A 172 14.41 -8.45 -6.74
CA MET A 172 13.93 -8.50 -5.36
C MET A 172 12.48 -8.98 -5.27
N ARG A 173 11.59 -8.53 -6.17
CA ARG A 173 10.19 -8.95 -6.19
C ARG A 173 10.05 -10.46 -6.46
N GLN A 174 10.80 -10.97 -7.45
CA GLN A 174 10.81 -12.40 -7.75
C GLN A 174 11.36 -13.19 -6.56
N TYR A 175 12.37 -12.66 -5.86
CA TYR A 175 12.91 -13.29 -4.67
C TYR A 175 11.89 -13.39 -3.54
N GLU A 176 11.21 -12.28 -3.21
CA GLU A 176 10.15 -12.23 -2.20
C GLU A 176 9.02 -13.23 -2.49
N GLU A 177 8.55 -13.30 -3.73
CA GLU A 177 7.51 -14.25 -4.15
C GLU A 177 7.98 -15.72 -3.97
N LYS A 178 9.20 -16.05 -4.44
CA LYS A 178 9.74 -17.42 -4.38
C LYS A 178 10.08 -17.88 -2.96
N ILE A 179 10.71 -17.02 -2.16
CA ILE A 179 11.07 -17.38 -0.77
C ILE A 179 9.82 -17.52 0.10
N GLN A 180 8.78 -16.73 -0.16
CA GLN A 180 7.48 -16.90 0.48
C GLN A 180 6.87 -18.26 0.17
N ASP A 181 6.78 -18.64 -1.12
CA ASP A 181 6.21 -19.91 -1.54
C ASP A 181 6.97 -21.08 -0.91
N PHE A 182 8.31 -21.00 -0.89
CA PHE A 182 9.18 -21.96 -0.22
C PHE A 182 8.83 -22.11 1.27
N PHE A 183 8.80 -21.01 2.05
CA PHE A 183 8.50 -21.10 3.48
C PHE A 183 7.06 -21.53 3.77
N PHE A 184 6.10 -21.14 2.93
CA PHE A 184 4.71 -21.57 3.05
C PHE A 184 4.56 -23.07 2.86
N GLU A 185 5.25 -23.63 1.86
CA GLU A 185 5.30 -25.07 1.64
C GLU A 185 6.01 -25.78 2.79
N GLN A 186 7.16 -25.27 3.23
CA GLN A 186 7.93 -25.90 4.29
C GLN A 186 7.18 -26.00 5.62
N PHE A 187 6.44 -24.95 6.00
CA PHE A 187 5.69 -24.89 7.27
C PHE A 187 4.18 -25.16 7.13
N SER A 188 3.72 -25.60 5.96
CA SER A 188 2.29 -25.82 5.64
C SER A 188 1.40 -24.62 5.97
N PHE A 189 1.91 -23.41 5.71
CA PHE A 189 1.12 -22.19 5.80
C PHE A 189 0.23 -22.03 4.58
N TYR A 190 -0.75 -21.15 4.71
CA TYR A 190 -1.67 -20.86 3.64
C TYR A 190 -2.09 -19.40 3.67
N THR A 191 -2.46 -18.91 2.49
CA THR A 191 -2.84 -17.52 2.30
C THR A 191 -4.18 -17.23 2.95
N LEU A 192 -4.13 -16.57 4.11
CA LEU A 192 -5.30 -15.88 4.68
C LEU A 192 -5.45 -14.52 4.01
N LYS A 193 -6.71 -14.10 3.88
CA LYS A 193 -7.07 -12.83 3.22
C LYS A 193 -7.76 -11.88 4.19
N TYR A 194 -7.65 -10.60 3.93
CA TYR A 194 -8.43 -9.57 4.60
C TYR A 194 -8.93 -8.54 3.59
N THR A 195 -10.08 -7.94 3.89
CA THR A 195 -10.67 -6.84 3.12
C THR A 195 -10.16 -5.51 3.67
N GLN A 196 -9.89 -4.57 2.76
CA GLN A 196 -9.42 -3.23 3.07
C GLN A 196 -10.26 -2.23 2.26
N LYS A 197 -10.70 -1.17 2.93
CA LYS A 197 -11.35 -0.05 2.24
C LYS A 197 -10.35 0.66 1.34
N ASN A 198 -10.78 1.03 0.15
CA ASN A 198 -9.96 1.83 -0.76
C ASN A 198 -9.61 3.19 -0.12
N SER A 199 -8.42 3.70 -0.41
CA SER A 199 -7.93 4.99 0.11
C SER A 199 -8.52 6.19 -0.63
N SER A 200 -9.08 5.99 -1.81
CA SER A 200 -9.90 6.97 -2.53
C SER A 200 -11.24 7.13 -1.81
N LYS A 201 -11.56 8.36 -1.38
CA LYS A 201 -12.83 8.68 -0.69
C LYS A 201 -14.09 8.44 -1.55
N GLU A 202 -13.92 8.16 -2.84
CA GLU A 202 -14.99 8.07 -3.84
C GLU A 202 -15.25 6.63 -4.34
N GLU A 203 -14.42 5.64 -4.01
CA GLU A 203 -14.64 4.24 -4.42
C GLU A 203 -15.08 3.37 -3.23
N PHE A 204 -16.27 2.77 -3.35
CA PHE A 204 -16.83 1.83 -2.38
C PHE A 204 -16.25 0.41 -2.47
N GLU A 205 -15.28 0.19 -3.36
CA GLU A 205 -14.72 -1.14 -3.62
C GLU A 205 -13.84 -1.63 -2.47
N LEU A 206 -14.05 -2.88 -2.04
CA LEU A 206 -13.15 -3.54 -1.07
C LEU A 206 -11.99 -4.20 -1.81
N ASN A 207 -10.77 -3.75 -1.51
CA ASN A 207 -9.57 -4.45 -1.93
C ASN A 207 -9.35 -5.68 -1.05
N THR A 208 -8.97 -6.80 -1.66
CA THR A 208 -8.58 -8.01 -0.93
C THR A 208 -7.06 -8.12 -0.90
N ALA A 209 -6.48 -8.13 0.30
CA ALA A 209 -5.05 -8.33 0.52
C ALA A 209 -4.77 -9.69 1.17
N ASN A 210 -3.57 -10.21 0.93
CA ASN A 210 -3.11 -11.52 1.40
C ASN A 210 -2.14 -11.33 2.58
N LEU A 211 -2.18 -12.24 3.56
CA LEU A 211 -1.05 -12.42 4.47
C LEU A 211 0.13 -13.06 3.72
N SER A 212 1.31 -12.48 3.90
CA SER A 212 2.57 -12.93 3.32
C SER A 212 3.47 -13.57 4.38
N TRP A 213 4.53 -14.25 3.92
CA TRP A 213 5.60 -14.69 4.81
C TRP A 213 6.24 -13.52 5.55
N THR A 214 6.40 -12.37 4.90
CA THR A 214 6.85 -11.13 5.54
C THR A 214 5.94 -10.72 6.70
N THR A 215 4.61 -10.85 6.55
CA THR A 215 3.67 -10.53 7.64
C THR A 215 3.81 -11.52 8.79
N TYR A 216 3.90 -12.83 8.50
CA TYR A 216 4.16 -13.85 9.50
C TYR A 216 5.50 -13.64 10.22
N PHE A 217 6.54 -13.24 9.49
CA PHE A 217 7.89 -13.04 10.01
C PHE A 217 7.95 -11.98 11.12
N LYS A 218 6.94 -11.11 11.25
CA LYS A 218 6.79 -10.19 12.39
C LYS A 218 6.56 -10.91 13.73
N SER A 219 6.05 -12.14 13.71
CA SER A 219 5.98 -13.02 14.90
C SER A 219 7.32 -13.63 15.28
N ILE A 220 8.29 -13.66 14.35
CA ILE A 220 9.65 -14.15 14.57
C ILE A 220 10.56 -13.00 15.01
N TYR A 221 10.49 -11.86 14.32
CA TYR A 221 11.35 -10.72 14.55
C TYR A 221 10.67 -9.65 15.41
N LEU A 222 10.99 -9.66 16.70
CA LEU A 222 10.52 -8.67 17.66
C LEU A 222 11.46 -7.47 17.64
N GLU A 223 11.12 -6.50 16.79
CA GLU A 223 11.85 -5.23 16.66
C GLU A 223 11.65 -4.33 17.91
N SER A 224 12.64 -3.50 18.22
CA SER A 224 12.66 -2.69 19.45
C SER A 224 11.50 -1.68 19.56
N SER A 225 10.97 -1.21 18.43
CA SER A 225 9.85 -0.27 18.38
C SER A 225 8.47 -0.94 18.48
N ASN A 226 8.41 -2.26 18.68
CA ASN A 226 7.18 -3.03 18.53
C ASN A 226 6.71 -3.69 19.84
N TYR A 227 7.25 -3.32 21.01
CA TYR A 227 6.86 -3.92 22.29
C TYR A 227 5.52 -3.42 22.83
N GLU A 228 5.00 -2.32 22.29
CA GLU A 228 3.68 -1.78 22.66
C GLU A 228 2.51 -2.73 22.31
N TYR A 229 2.72 -3.63 21.35
CA TYR A 229 1.71 -4.53 20.78
C TYR A 229 2.10 -6.00 20.97
N LEU A 230 1.12 -6.89 21.13
CA LEU A 230 1.38 -8.32 21.36
C LEU A 230 1.98 -8.97 20.09
N PHE A 231 1.36 -8.71 18.94
CA PHE A 231 1.85 -9.16 17.64
C PHE A 231 2.66 -8.06 16.95
N PHE A 232 2.02 -6.96 16.55
CA PHE A 232 2.70 -5.85 15.86
C PHE A 232 1.90 -4.53 15.83
N ASP A 233 2.58 -3.41 15.55
CA ASP A 233 2.05 -2.03 15.49
C ASP A 233 0.78 -1.82 14.64
N ASN A 234 0.54 -2.69 13.67
CA ASN A 234 -0.66 -2.68 12.83
C ASN A 234 -1.53 -3.94 12.98
N GLU A 235 -1.48 -4.62 14.13
CA GLU A 235 -2.20 -5.90 14.34
C GLU A 235 -3.72 -5.80 14.19
N ASN A 236 -4.27 -4.63 14.54
CA ASN A 236 -5.69 -4.30 14.40
C ASN A 236 -6.10 -4.03 12.95
N TYR A 237 -5.14 -3.74 12.06
CA TYR A 237 -5.43 -3.52 10.65
C TYR A 237 -5.90 -4.81 9.99
N GLY A 238 -7.17 -4.88 9.58
CA GLY A 238 -7.75 -6.09 8.99
C GLY A 238 -7.71 -7.33 9.90
N ALA A 239 -7.54 -7.14 11.22
CA ALA A 239 -7.30 -8.19 12.22
C ALA A 239 -6.12 -9.13 11.86
N GLN A 240 -5.05 -8.59 11.27
CA GLN A 240 -3.90 -9.39 10.84
C GLN A 240 -3.22 -10.14 12.00
N GLY A 241 -3.11 -9.53 13.20
CA GLY A 241 -2.48 -10.18 14.35
C GLY A 241 -3.21 -11.47 14.75
N LYS A 242 -4.52 -11.37 14.88
CA LYS A 242 -5.41 -12.52 15.12
C LYS A 242 -5.27 -13.60 14.06
N LYS A 243 -5.26 -13.23 12.77
CA LYS A 243 -5.11 -14.21 11.68
C LYS A 243 -3.76 -14.92 11.72
N ILE A 244 -2.68 -14.20 12.05
CA ILE A 244 -1.35 -14.80 12.26
C ILE A 244 -1.40 -15.78 13.42
N PHE A 245 -2.01 -15.40 14.55
CA PHE A 245 -2.15 -16.27 15.70
C PHE A 245 -2.92 -17.56 15.39
N GLU A 246 -4.09 -17.43 14.74
CA GLU A 246 -4.90 -18.57 14.27
C GLU A 246 -4.06 -19.51 13.37
N MET A 247 -3.23 -18.93 12.51
CA MET A 247 -2.40 -19.67 11.56
C MET A 247 -1.18 -20.33 12.22
N ILE A 248 -0.49 -19.66 13.16
CA ILE A 248 0.62 -20.20 13.96
C ILE A 248 0.15 -21.42 14.75
N LEU A 249 -1.04 -21.34 15.35
CA LEU A 249 -1.61 -22.46 16.09
C LEU A 249 -2.17 -23.56 15.20
N GLY A 250 -2.39 -23.27 13.92
CA GLY A 250 -2.95 -24.22 12.96
C GLY A 250 -4.38 -24.65 13.29
N LEU A 251 -5.17 -23.77 13.93
CA LEU A 251 -6.48 -24.12 14.45
C LEU A 251 -7.42 -24.60 13.32
N PRO A 252 -8.09 -25.76 13.45
CA PRO A 252 -9.08 -26.23 12.50
C PRO A 252 -10.14 -25.18 12.17
N LEU A 253 -10.58 -25.16 10.91
CA LEU A 253 -11.60 -24.26 10.36
C LEU A 253 -11.20 -22.79 10.23
N THR A 254 -9.92 -22.44 10.44
CA THR A 254 -9.40 -21.09 10.19
C THR A 254 -9.51 -20.67 8.73
N TYR A 255 -9.08 -21.53 7.79
CA TYR A 255 -9.18 -21.29 6.36
C TYR A 255 -10.63 -21.11 5.87
N PRO A 256 -11.57 -22.05 6.14
CA PRO A 256 -12.93 -21.90 5.64
C PRO A 256 -13.66 -20.70 6.25
N ILE A 257 -13.49 -20.42 7.55
CA ILE A 257 -14.08 -19.23 8.18
C ILE A 257 -13.53 -17.96 7.53
N ASN A 258 -12.22 -17.89 7.26
CA ASN A 258 -11.65 -16.73 6.60
C ASN A 258 -12.21 -16.56 5.19
N MET A 259 -12.24 -17.60 4.37
CA MET A 259 -12.69 -17.50 2.98
C MET A 259 -14.18 -17.18 2.86
N LEU A 260 -15.03 -17.80 3.68
CA LEU A 260 -16.45 -17.47 3.71
C LEU A 260 -16.70 -16.06 4.27
N GLY A 261 -15.90 -15.61 5.24
CA GLY A 261 -15.95 -14.23 5.72
C GLY A 261 -15.66 -13.22 4.61
N ILE A 262 -14.65 -13.47 3.78
CA ILE A 262 -14.36 -12.63 2.59
C ILE A 262 -15.51 -12.66 1.58
N GLN A 263 -16.16 -13.82 1.39
CA GLN A 263 -17.35 -13.88 0.54
C GLN A 263 -18.51 -13.06 1.11
N LEU A 264 -18.72 -13.11 2.43
CA LEU A 264 -19.74 -12.33 3.11
C LEU A 264 -19.51 -10.82 2.97
N ASP A 265 -18.26 -10.38 3.11
CA ASP A 265 -17.87 -8.98 2.92
C ASP A 265 -18.21 -8.50 1.50
N LYS A 266 -17.87 -9.31 0.48
CA LYS A 266 -18.15 -9.00 -0.93
C LYS A 266 -19.65 -8.94 -1.23
N VAL A 267 -20.43 -9.89 -0.70
CA VAL A 267 -21.90 -9.87 -0.86
C VAL A 267 -22.49 -8.65 -0.17
N SER A 268 -21.97 -8.28 1.01
CA SER A 268 -22.42 -7.09 1.75
C SER A 268 -22.10 -5.78 1.02
N GLU A 269 -20.93 -5.71 0.38
CA GLU A 269 -20.53 -4.59 -0.48
C GLU A 269 -21.47 -4.47 -1.70
N GLU A 270 -21.75 -5.58 -2.37
CA GLU A 270 -22.64 -5.61 -3.55
C GLU A 270 -24.07 -5.15 -3.18
N ILE A 271 -24.60 -5.61 -2.04
CA ILE A 271 -25.87 -5.13 -1.48
C ILE A 271 -25.82 -3.61 -1.24
N GLY A 272 -24.71 -3.11 -0.66
CA GLY A 272 -24.49 -1.68 -0.43
C GLY A 272 -24.53 -0.87 -1.72
N ARG A 273 -23.85 -1.34 -2.77
CA ARG A 273 -23.81 -0.71 -4.10
C ARG A 273 -25.19 -0.61 -4.74
N ILE A 274 -25.97 -1.70 -4.71
CA ILE A 274 -27.34 -1.73 -5.26
C ILE A 274 -28.22 -0.69 -4.54
N ARG A 275 -28.20 -0.69 -3.19
CA ARG A 275 -28.99 0.26 -2.39
C ARG A 275 -28.62 1.72 -2.65
N LEU A 276 -27.34 2.03 -2.81
CA LEU A 276 -26.88 3.39 -3.13
C LEU A 276 -27.36 3.83 -4.51
N THR A 277 -27.28 2.94 -5.51
CA THR A 277 -27.71 3.20 -6.89
C THR A 277 -29.23 3.43 -6.96
N ASP A 278 -30.02 2.64 -6.23
CA ASP A 278 -31.48 2.79 -6.16
C ASP A 278 -31.88 4.13 -5.51
N LYS A 279 -31.15 4.57 -4.47
CA LYS A 279 -31.37 5.86 -3.83
C LYS A 279 -31.11 7.03 -4.77
N THR A 280 -29.99 7.02 -5.50
CA THR A 280 -29.65 8.08 -6.46
C THR A 280 -30.63 8.12 -7.64
N ARG A 281 -31.06 6.96 -8.14
CA ARG A 281 -32.09 6.88 -9.19
C ARG A 281 -33.44 7.45 -8.72
N SER A 282 -33.86 7.14 -7.51
CA SER A 282 -35.12 7.65 -6.94
C SER A 282 -35.11 9.19 -6.81
N GLU A 283 -34.02 9.76 -6.32
CA GLU A 283 -33.86 11.22 -6.16
C GLU A 283 -33.87 11.95 -7.51
N ASN A 284 -33.12 11.46 -8.51
CA ASN A 284 -33.07 12.05 -9.86
C ASN A 284 -34.39 11.94 -10.62
N THR A 285 -35.10 10.81 -10.48
CA THR A 285 -36.41 10.59 -11.12
C THR A 285 -37.49 11.50 -10.53
N SER A 286 -37.47 11.75 -9.21
CA SER A 286 -38.43 12.65 -8.54
C SER A 286 -38.28 14.11 -8.99
N THR A 287 -37.04 14.56 -9.15
CA THR A 287 -36.72 15.93 -9.56
C THR A 287 -37.11 16.16 -11.03
N SER A 288 -36.79 15.20 -11.90
CA SER A 288 -37.13 15.25 -13.32
C SER A 288 -38.65 15.21 -13.56
N LYS A 289 -39.38 14.39 -12.80
CA LYS A 289 -40.85 14.31 -12.88
C LYS A 289 -41.53 15.64 -12.54
N LYS A 290 -41.04 16.34 -11.51
CA LYS A 290 -41.62 17.62 -11.08
C LYS A 290 -41.55 18.70 -12.17
N ILE A 291 -40.40 18.78 -12.87
CA ILE A 291 -40.18 19.74 -13.95
C ILE A 291 -41.10 19.45 -15.15
N LEU A 292 -41.29 18.17 -15.53
CA LEU A 292 -42.18 17.82 -16.63
C LEU A 292 -43.66 18.13 -16.33
N GLU A 293 -44.12 17.91 -15.10
CA GLU A 293 -45.51 18.19 -14.70
C GLU A 293 -45.84 19.69 -14.76
N GLU A 294 -44.92 20.55 -14.31
CA GLU A 294 -45.08 22.01 -14.37
C GLU A 294 -45.24 22.49 -15.84
N ASN A 295 -44.49 21.91 -16.77
CA ASN A 295 -44.58 22.25 -18.19
C ASN A 295 -45.90 21.78 -18.84
N TYR A 296 -46.39 20.59 -18.47
CA TYR A 296 -47.66 20.04 -18.97
C TYR A 296 -48.89 20.89 -18.59
N GLN A 297 -48.91 21.40 -17.36
CA GLN A 297 -49.99 22.25 -16.87
C GLN A 297 -50.07 23.59 -17.63
N LYS A 298 -48.92 24.18 -17.95
CA LYS A 298 -48.84 25.43 -18.69
C LYS A 298 -49.39 25.30 -20.13
N ALA A 299 -48.97 24.27 -20.86
CA ALA A 299 -49.43 24.01 -22.22
C ALA A 299 -50.95 23.74 -22.31
N SER A 300 -51.53 23.14 -21.27
CA SER A 300 -52.98 22.84 -21.23
C SER A 300 -53.87 24.07 -21.06
N ALA A 301 -53.38 25.13 -20.41
CA ALA A 301 -54.13 26.36 -20.20
C ALA A 301 -54.25 27.19 -21.50
N GLU A 302 -53.16 27.29 -22.27
CA GLU A 302 -53.08 28.07 -23.50
C GLU A 302 -53.99 27.51 -24.62
N LEU A 303 -54.26 26.21 -24.63
CA LEU A 303 -55.12 25.56 -25.63
C LEU A 303 -56.60 25.95 -25.52
N ARG A 304 -57.09 26.29 -24.32
CA ARG A 304 -58.50 26.63 -24.07
C ARG A 304 -58.91 28.00 -24.62
N GLU A 305 -57.96 28.92 -24.73
CA GLU A 305 -58.25 30.27 -25.20
C GLU A 305 -58.41 30.36 -26.74
N ALA A 306 -57.90 29.39 -27.49
CA ALA A 306 -57.80 29.44 -28.95
C ALA A 306 -59.07 28.97 -29.72
N GLU A 307 -60.20 28.65 -29.08
CA GLU A 307 -61.34 27.99 -29.76
C GLU A 307 -62.43 28.91 -30.38
N LYS A 308 -62.26 30.25 -30.49
CA LYS A 308 -63.42 31.18 -30.62
C LYS A 308 -63.72 32.00 -31.91
N LEU A 309 -63.01 31.95 -33.07
CA LEU A 309 -63.35 32.89 -34.20
C LEU A 309 -63.21 32.35 -35.66
N THR A 310 -64.05 32.89 -36.57
CA THR A 310 -64.32 32.48 -37.98
C THR A 310 -63.87 33.52 -39.06
N ILE A 311 -64.27 33.37 -40.35
CA ILE A 311 -63.42 33.31 -41.57
C ILE A 311 -63.88 34.22 -42.77
N VAL A 312 -63.03 35.11 -43.39
CA VAL A 312 -63.03 35.48 -44.88
C VAL A 312 -61.62 35.60 -45.56
N THR A 313 -61.48 35.31 -46.87
CA THR A 313 -60.28 34.87 -47.69
C THR A 313 -59.71 35.84 -48.76
N PHE A 314 -58.40 35.79 -49.15
CA PHE A 314 -57.83 36.33 -50.44
C PHE A 314 -56.55 35.63 -51.02
N SER A 315 -56.07 36.04 -52.23
CA SER A 315 -55.23 35.28 -53.22
C SER A 315 -53.90 35.95 -53.65
N GLU A 316 -52.86 35.16 -54.01
CA GLU A 316 -51.46 35.63 -53.99
C GLU A 316 -50.48 34.93 -54.99
N LYS A 317 -50.17 35.53 -56.13
CA LYS A 317 -49.26 34.91 -57.13
C LYS A 317 -47.94 35.65 -57.40
N ALA A 318 -47.70 36.82 -56.80
CA ALA A 318 -46.53 37.65 -57.11
C ALA A 318 -45.33 37.44 -56.16
N PHE A 319 -45.55 37.12 -54.88
CA PHE A 319 -44.48 37.12 -53.87
C PHE A 319 -43.62 35.83 -53.84
N VAL A 320 -44.16 34.68 -54.27
CA VAL A 320 -43.45 33.38 -54.24
C VAL A 320 -42.20 33.36 -55.12
N ALA A 321 -42.20 34.11 -56.23
CA ALA A 321 -41.04 34.20 -57.13
C ALA A 321 -39.87 34.98 -56.49
N GLU A 322 -40.17 36.05 -55.75
CA GLU A 322 -39.17 36.91 -55.10
C GLU A 322 -38.52 36.21 -53.90
N TYR A 323 -39.30 35.45 -53.12
CA TYR A 323 -38.82 34.63 -51.99
C TYR A 323 -37.71 33.64 -52.39
N SER A 324 -37.93 32.88 -53.48
CA SER A 324 -36.98 31.85 -53.92
C SER A 324 -35.59 32.42 -54.29
N THR A 325 -35.54 33.66 -54.77
CA THR A 325 -34.30 34.31 -55.20
C THR A 325 -33.45 34.75 -54.00
N ILE A 326 -34.09 35.27 -52.95
CA ILE A 326 -33.39 35.70 -51.72
C ILE A 326 -32.97 34.47 -50.89
N GLN A 327 -33.76 33.40 -50.89
CA GLN A 327 -33.44 32.15 -50.18
C GLN A 327 -32.14 31.50 -50.69
N ASN A 328 -31.91 31.53 -52.01
CA ASN A 328 -30.66 31.04 -52.59
C ASN A 328 -29.44 31.87 -52.17
N LYS A 329 -29.57 33.19 -52.02
CA LYS A 329 -28.50 34.05 -51.49
C LYS A 329 -28.17 33.72 -50.03
N VAL A 330 -29.19 33.51 -49.19
CA VAL A 330 -29.00 33.13 -47.78
C VAL A 330 -28.30 31.77 -47.64
N ASN A 331 -28.67 30.80 -48.49
CA ASN A 331 -28.02 29.49 -48.48
C ASN A 331 -26.54 29.56 -48.89
N GLU A 332 -26.18 30.42 -49.84
CA GLU A 332 -24.78 30.63 -50.23
C GLU A 332 -23.99 31.30 -49.09
N VAL A 333 -24.53 32.32 -48.41
CA VAL A 333 -23.86 32.94 -47.26
C VAL A 333 -23.68 31.95 -46.10
N ARG A 334 -24.67 31.09 -45.82
CA ARG A 334 -24.55 30.02 -44.82
C ARG A 334 -23.49 28.97 -45.20
N ARG A 335 -23.32 28.69 -46.49
CA ARG A 335 -22.26 27.81 -46.99
C ARG A 335 -20.88 28.44 -46.76
N GLN A 336 -20.73 29.74 -47.06
CA GLN A 336 -19.49 30.48 -46.77
C GLN A 336 -19.17 30.51 -45.27
N GLN A 337 -20.20 30.66 -44.42
CA GLN A 337 -20.06 30.58 -42.96
C GLN A 337 -19.51 29.22 -42.50
N ARG A 338 -20.07 28.10 -43.00
CA ARG A 338 -19.58 26.76 -42.65
C ARG A 338 -18.13 26.54 -43.07
N ILE A 339 -17.77 26.96 -44.28
CA ILE A 339 -16.38 26.85 -44.76
C ILE A 339 -15.42 27.64 -43.87
N ALA A 340 -15.80 28.85 -43.45
CA ALA A 340 -15.01 29.67 -42.54
C ALA A 340 -14.91 29.05 -41.13
N GLU A 341 -16.00 28.48 -40.60
CA GLU A 341 -16.04 27.80 -39.31
C GLU A 341 -15.21 26.51 -39.30
N ASP A 342 -15.27 25.72 -40.37
CA ASP A 342 -14.47 24.50 -40.51
C ASP A 342 -12.97 24.81 -40.60
N ALA A 343 -12.59 25.85 -41.36
CA ALA A 343 -11.21 26.32 -41.43
C ALA A 343 -10.71 26.83 -40.06
N TYR A 344 -11.55 27.55 -39.31
CA TYR A 344 -11.25 27.98 -37.94
C TYR A 344 -11.04 26.81 -36.98
N ARG A 345 -11.94 25.81 -37.00
CA ARG A 345 -11.84 24.61 -36.16
C ARG A 345 -10.60 23.78 -36.47
N ALA A 346 -10.25 23.64 -37.75
CA ALA A 346 -9.06 22.91 -38.18
C ALA A 346 -7.77 23.53 -37.65
N GLU A 347 -7.63 24.85 -37.68
CA GLU A 347 -6.46 25.54 -37.10
C GLU A 347 -6.47 25.52 -35.57
N GLN A 348 -7.65 25.62 -34.93
CA GLN A 348 -7.76 25.49 -33.47
C GLN A 348 -7.32 24.10 -32.97
N ALA A 349 -7.60 23.03 -33.73
CA ALA A 349 -7.20 21.68 -33.38
C ALA A 349 -5.68 21.49 -33.37
N LYS A 350 -4.94 22.22 -34.23
CA LYS A 350 -3.47 22.19 -34.27
C LYS A 350 -2.83 22.77 -33.01
N GLN A 351 -3.54 23.59 -32.24
CA GLN A 351 -2.99 24.22 -31.03
C GLN A 351 -2.73 23.20 -29.90
N ARG A 352 -3.60 22.19 -29.75
CA ARG A 352 -3.53 21.20 -28.65
C ARG A 352 -2.19 20.45 -28.55
N PRO A 353 -1.63 19.85 -29.63
CA PRO A 353 -0.35 19.14 -29.54
C PRO A 353 0.81 20.07 -29.17
N TYR A 354 0.81 21.33 -29.60
CA TYR A 354 1.83 22.31 -29.22
C TYR A 354 1.71 22.74 -27.76
N ASP A 355 0.49 22.88 -27.23
CA ASP A 355 0.26 23.16 -25.81
C ASP A 355 0.72 21.97 -24.93
N GLU A 356 0.50 20.72 -25.37
CA GLU A 356 1.01 19.50 -24.72
C GLU A 356 2.55 19.42 -24.74
N GLU A 357 3.17 19.66 -25.90
CA GLU A 357 4.63 19.67 -26.05
C GLU A 357 5.28 20.77 -25.19
N LEU A 358 4.65 21.94 -25.08
CA LEU A 358 5.10 23.03 -24.22
C LEU A 358 5.04 22.63 -22.73
N SER A 359 4.00 21.91 -22.31
CA SER A 359 3.88 21.40 -20.95
C SER A 359 5.02 20.43 -20.63
N ASN A 360 5.31 19.49 -21.54
CA ASN A 360 6.40 18.52 -21.36
C ASN A 360 7.76 19.21 -21.24
N LEU A 361 8.06 20.19 -22.10
CA LEU A 361 9.31 20.94 -22.03
C LEU A 361 9.43 21.78 -20.74
N LEU A 362 8.33 22.32 -20.22
CA LEU A 362 8.32 23.05 -18.95
C LEU A 362 8.59 22.13 -17.75
N GLU A 363 8.06 20.90 -17.76
CA GLU A 363 8.38 19.89 -16.74
C GLU A 363 9.85 19.47 -16.80
N ASP A 364 10.38 19.24 -18.00
CA ASP A 364 11.79 18.89 -18.18
C ASP A 364 12.72 20.02 -17.74
N LYS A 365 12.34 21.28 -18.00
CA LYS A 365 13.03 22.47 -17.47
C LYS A 365 13.07 22.44 -15.94
N GLN A 366 11.95 22.16 -15.27
CA GLN A 366 11.90 22.10 -13.80
C GLN A 366 12.80 20.98 -13.24
N LYS A 367 12.81 19.80 -13.87
CA LYS A 367 13.68 18.69 -13.46
C LYS A 367 15.17 19.05 -13.58
N ILE A 368 15.57 19.67 -14.69
CA ILE A 368 16.96 20.11 -14.91
C ILE A 368 17.35 21.20 -13.89
N GLN A 369 16.47 22.16 -13.61
CA GLN A 369 16.72 23.21 -12.61
C GLN A 369 16.84 22.67 -11.18
N ALA A 370 16.03 21.68 -10.82
CA ALA A 370 16.12 20.99 -9.53
C ALA A 370 17.48 20.29 -9.38
N GLU A 371 17.96 19.67 -10.44
CA GLU A 371 19.26 18.97 -10.46
C GLU A 371 20.45 19.94 -10.38
N ILE A 372 20.40 21.05 -11.11
CA ILE A 372 21.40 22.14 -10.98
C ILE A 372 21.42 22.67 -9.54
N THR A 373 20.25 22.93 -8.95
CA THR A 373 20.16 23.42 -7.56
C THR A 373 20.75 22.42 -6.56
N ARG A 374 20.51 21.12 -6.78
CA ARG A 374 21.07 20.04 -5.96
C ARG A 374 22.60 20.03 -6.07
N LEU A 375 23.14 20.09 -7.28
CA LEU A 375 24.59 20.09 -7.54
C LEU A 375 25.27 21.37 -7.03
N SER A 376 24.66 22.55 -7.19
CA SER A 376 25.20 23.82 -6.66
C SER A 376 25.28 23.81 -5.12
N LYS A 377 24.32 23.20 -4.43
CA LYS A 377 24.42 23.00 -2.97
C LYS A 377 25.58 22.08 -2.61
N GLN A 378 25.84 21.04 -3.40
CA GLN A 378 26.98 20.16 -3.20
C GLN A 378 28.31 20.86 -3.46
N GLU A 379 28.40 21.68 -4.51
CA GLU A 379 29.57 22.52 -4.80
C GLU A 379 29.87 23.48 -3.65
N ILE A 380 28.86 24.23 -3.17
CA ILE A 380 29.02 25.15 -2.03
C ILE A 380 29.52 24.40 -0.79
N ASN A 381 28.95 23.23 -0.49
CA ASN A 381 29.40 22.44 0.64
C ASN A 381 30.87 22.00 0.48
N VAL A 382 31.27 21.52 -0.70
CA VAL A 382 32.67 21.13 -0.97
C VAL A 382 33.61 22.32 -0.87
N GLU A 383 33.22 23.49 -1.37
CA GLU A 383 34.03 24.70 -1.26
C GLU A 383 34.11 25.22 0.19
N LEU A 384 33.03 25.14 0.97
CA LEU A 384 33.05 25.41 2.40
C LEU A 384 33.97 24.45 3.15
N TYR A 385 33.97 23.15 2.79
CA TYR A 385 34.92 22.18 3.34
C TYR A 385 36.37 22.51 2.97
N ARG A 386 36.62 23.08 1.78
CA ARG A 386 37.96 23.49 1.34
C ARG A 386 38.45 24.75 2.05
N GLN A 387 37.57 25.73 2.26
CA GLN A 387 37.89 27.03 2.88
C GLN A 387 37.97 26.94 4.41
N ALA A 388 37.24 26.01 5.03
CA ALA A 388 37.41 25.68 6.43
C ALA A 388 38.70 24.88 6.59
N GLU A 389 39.84 25.57 6.72
CA GLU A 389 41.16 24.98 7.03
C GLU A 389 41.16 24.18 8.35
N SER A 390 40.09 24.25 9.14
CA SER A 390 39.83 23.37 10.26
C SER A 390 38.37 22.90 10.30
N PHE A 391 38.20 21.61 10.61
CA PHE A 391 36.92 20.96 10.80
C PHE A 391 36.20 21.53 12.03
N PHE A 392 35.38 22.57 11.84
CA PHE A 392 34.46 23.01 12.89
C PHE A 392 33.14 22.25 12.71
N THR A 393 32.93 21.25 13.57
CA THR A 393 31.59 20.71 13.79
C THR A 393 30.64 21.84 14.16
N ASN A 394 29.41 21.84 13.64
CA ASN A 394 28.30 22.74 14.02
C ASN A 394 27.83 22.55 15.50
N LEU A 395 28.70 22.06 16.37
CA LEU A 395 28.48 21.87 17.80
C LEU A 395 28.76 23.19 18.53
N ASP A 396 27.71 23.87 18.99
CA ASP A 396 27.81 25.01 19.90
C ASP A 396 28.17 24.53 21.30
N ILE A 397 29.47 24.58 21.62
CA ILE A 397 29.98 24.17 22.93
C ILE A 397 29.82 25.32 23.91
N LYS A 398 28.79 25.23 24.76
CA LYS A 398 28.49 26.25 25.78
C LYS A 398 29.42 26.16 27.00
N LEU A 399 29.90 24.96 27.31
CA LEU A 399 30.72 24.66 28.48
C LEU A 399 31.92 23.83 28.04
N CYS A 400 33.11 24.14 28.56
CA CYS A 400 34.29 23.32 28.32
C CYS A 400 34.08 21.93 28.96
N PRO A 401 34.13 20.82 28.21
CA PRO A 401 33.89 19.49 28.75
C PRO A 401 34.98 19.00 29.73
N HIS A 402 36.10 19.72 29.84
CA HIS A 402 37.19 19.37 30.75
C HIS A 402 37.13 20.11 32.10
N CYS A 403 36.81 21.40 32.09
CA CYS A 403 36.80 22.24 33.30
C CYS A 403 35.43 22.84 33.62
N GLU A 404 34.39 22.47 32.87
CA GLU A 404 32.98 22.89 33.02
C GLU A 404 32.76 24.41 33.06
N THR A 405 33.76 25.18 32.62
CA THR A 405 33.67 26.65 32.58
C THR A 405 32.95 27.07 31.30
N GLU A 406 32.08 28.08 31.41
CA GLU A 406 31.40 28.67 30.25
C GLU A 406 32.41 29.23 29.24
N VAL A 407 32.24 28.81 27.99
CA VAL A 407 33.04 29.34 26.88
C VAL A 407 32.42 30.67 26.49
N SER A 408 33.12 31.76 26.81
CA SER A 408 32.61 33.10 26.52
C SER A 408 32.42 33.31 25.02
N GLU A 409 31.38 34.06 24.65
CA GLU A 409 31.10 34.42 23.26
C GLU A 409 32.31 35.07 22.57
N HIS A 410 33.11 35.85 23.32
CA HIS A 410 34.34 36.45 22.80
C HIS A 410 35.41 35.41 22.39
N LYS A 411 35.48 34.25 23.05
CA LYS A 411 36.38 33.15 22.66
C LYS A 411 35.89 32.41 21.42
N LYS A 412 34.57 32.26 21.26
CA LYS A 412 33.94 31.66 20.07
C LYS A 412 34.10 32.56 18.83
N GLU A 413 33.89 33.86 18.98
CA GLU A 413 34.15 34.83 17.90
C GLU A 413 35.62 34.83 17.49
N LYS A 414 36.55 34.67 18.45
CA LYS A 414 37.98 34.61 18.17
C LYS A 414 38.38 33.34 17.42
N GLU A 415 37.73 32.21 17.67
CA GLU A 415 37.91 30.97 16.91
C GLU A 415 37.51 31.15 15.43
N HIS A 416 36.40 31.84 15.18
CA HIS A 416 35.95 32.18 13.82
C HIS A 416 36.94 33.06 13.03
N VAL A 417 37.68 33.95 13.70
CA VAL A 417 38.59 34.90 13.04
C VAL A 417 40.03 34.40 12.97
N SER A 418 40.49 33.67 13.98
CA SER A 418 41.90 33.27 14.12
C SER A 418 42.18 31.79 13.88
N HIS A 419 41.14 30.98 13.64
CA HIS A 419 41.22 29.52 13.48
C HIS A 419 41.89 28.77 14.65
N ALA A 420 42.00 29.43 15.81
CA ALA A 420 42.48 28.84 17.05
C ALA A 420 41.27 28.34 17.86
N CYS A 421 41.31 27.07 18.30
CA CYS A 421 40.20 26.42 18.99
C CYS A 421 39.69 27.24 20.20
N SER A 422 38.36 27.43 20.35
CA SER A 422 37.79 28.22 21.45
C SER A 422 37.99 27.59 22.84
N LEU A 423 38.33 26.30 22.87
CA LEU A 423 38.59 25.54 24.10
C LEU A 423 40.07 25.56 24.52
N CYS A 424 40.98 25.19 23.61
CA CYS A 424 42.40 25.03 23.93
C CYS A 424 43.31 26.12 23.34
N GLY A 425 42.83 26.92 22.37
CA GLY A 425 43.59 27.99 21.74
C GLY A 425 44.68 27.53 20.75
N GLU A 426 44.79 26.24 20.47
CA GLU A 426 45.72 25.70 19.47
C GLU A 426 45.11 25.78 18.06
N THR A 427 45.97 26.05 17.07
CA THR A 427 45.61 26.02 15.65
C THR A 427 45.81 24.60 15.11
N PRO A 428 44.79 23.96 14.52
CA PRO A 428 44.92 22.62 13.96
C PRO A 428 46.01 22.57 12.88
N THR A 429 46.90 21.58 12.95
CA THR A 429 48.05 21.43 12.04
C THR A 429 47.92 20.25 11.07
N GLU A 430 46.87 19.42 11.20
CA GLU A 430 46.67 18.23 10.36
C GLU A 430 45.31 18.27 9.63
N GLN A 431 45.35 18.35 8.30
CA GLN A 431 44.22 18.07 7.41
C GLN A 431 44.17 16.56 7.12
N LYS A 432 43.07 15.89 7.45
CA LYS A 432 42.84 14.45 7.15
C LYS A 432 42.36 14.16 5.73
N ILE A 433 42.15 15.18 4.90
CA ILE A 433 41.61 15.04 3.54
C ILE A 433 42.57 15.73 2.57
N ASP A 434 42.96 15.02 1.51
CA ASP A 434 43.86 15.54 0.47
C ASP A 434 43.17 16.70 -0.29
N GLU A 435 43.85 17.84 -0.36
CA GLU A 435 43.35 19.05 -1.03
C GLU A 435 43.17 18.80 -2.54
N GLU A 436 43.97 17.91 -3.14
CA GLU A 436 43.85 17.48 -4.54
C GLU A 436 42.53 16.72 -4.77
N GLU A 437 42.13 15.83 -3.86
CA GLU A 437 40.90 15.04 -3.99
C GLU A 437 39.64 15.91 -3.91
N LEU A 438 39.65 16.93 -3.03
CA LEU A 438 38.57 17.91 -2.95
C LEU A 438 38.50 18.80 -4.18
N LYS A 439 39.64 19.20 -4.75
CA LYS A 439 39.72 19.96 -6.00
C LYS A 439 39.15 19.15 -7.18
N GLU A 440 39.54 17.89 -7.32
CA GLU A 440 38.98 17.02 -8.37
C GLU A 440 37.47 16.85 -8.23
N LYS A 441 36.98 16.67 -7.00
CA LYS A 441 35.55 16.51 -6.74
C LYS A 441 34.76 17.79 -7.04
N ALA A 442 35.29 18.95 -6.66
CA ALA A 442 34.70 20.24 -6.99
C ALA A 442 34.63 20.46 -8.52
N GLU A 443 35.72 20.16 -9.24
CA GLU A 443 35.76 20.30 -10.70
C GLU A 443 34.81 19.33 -11.42
N ARG A 444 34.66 18.09 -10.96
CA ARG A 444 33.66 17.16 -11.50
C ARG A 444 32.23 17.70 -11.34
N ILE A 445 31.89 18.22 -10.15
CA ILE A 445 30.57 18.81 -9.89
C ILE A 445 30.33 20.04 -10.79
N LYS A 446 31.33 20.90 -10.97
CA LYS A 446 31.24 22.05 -11.89
C LYS A 446 31.03 21.63 -13.33
N GLN A 447 31.70 20.58 -13.79
CA GLN A 447 31.50 20.04 -15.15
C GLN A 447 30.07 19.51 -15.34
N GLU A 448 29.51 18.83 -14.34
CA GLU A 448 28.11 18.37 -14.38
C GLU A 448 27.13 19.56 -14.38
N ILE A 449 27.35 20.57 -13.53
CA ILE A 449 26.54 21.81 -13.52
C ILE A 449 26.58 22.49 -14.88
N ASN A 450 27.75 22.61 -15.50
CA ASN A 450 27.91 23.18 -16.83
C ASN A 450 27.18 22.37 -17.90
N GLY A 451 27.24 21.04 -17.84
CA GLY A 451 26.51 20.15 -18.74
C GLY A 451 24.99 20.31 -18.63
N HIS A 452 24.46 20.34 -17.39
CA HIS A 452 23.04 20.57 -17.15
C HIS A 452 22.61 21.99 -17.52
N SER A 453 23.45 23.00 -17.29
CA SER A 453 23.19 24.39 -17.66
C SER A 453 23.16 24.58 -19.18
N ALA A 454 24.06 23.94 -19.93
CA ALA A 454 24.04 23.94 -21.39
C ALA A 454 22.75 23.29 -21.93
N ARG A 455 22.31 22.17 -21.32
CA ARG A 455 21.04 21.53 -21.67
C ARG A 455 19.84 22.44 -21.36
N LEU A 456 19.87 23.17 -20.24
CA LEU A 456 18.83 24.12 -19.86
C LEU A 456 18.66 25.22 -20.92
N VAL A 457 19.77 25.76 -21.44
CA VAL A 457 19.74 26.77 -22.52
C VAL A 457 19.09 26.23 -23.78
N VAL A 458 19.36 24.97 -24.14
CA VAL A 458 18.73 24.32 -25.31
C VAL A 458 17.22 24.18 -25.11
N VAL A 459 16.79 23.71 -23.93
CA VAL A 459 15.36 23.57 -23.59
C VAL A 459 14.67 24.93 -23.54
N ASP A 460 15.31 25.95 -22.99
CA ASP A 460 14.77 27.32 -22.95
C ASP A 460 14.58 27.91 -24.35
N LYS A 461 15.51 27.64 -25.26
CA LYS A 461 15.38 28.02 -26.67
C LYS A 461 14.19 27.30 -27.33
N GLN A 462 14.06 26.00 -27.11
CA GLN A 462 12.91 25.22 -27.63
C GLN A 462 11.57 25.74 -27.10
N ILE A 463 11.50 26.06 -25.81
CA ILE A 463 10.30 26.67 -25.20
C ILE A 463 9.98 28.02 -25.85
N LEU A 464 11.00 28.85 -26.11
CA LEU A 464 10.81 30.15 -26.75
C LEU A 464 10.29 29.98 -28.19
N ASP A 465 10.92 29.12 -28.98
CA ASP A 465 10.54 28.85 -30.38
C ASP A 465 9.10 28.29 -30.45
N LEU A 466 8.75 27.40 -29.53
CA LEU A 466 7.41 26.84 -29.45
C LEU A 466 6.37 27.87 -29.01
N LYS A 467 6.70 28.75 -28.05
CA LYS A 467 5.84 29.89 -27.67
C LYS A 467 5.60 30.86 -28.82
N LEU A 468 6.62 31.14 -29.62
CA LEU A 468 6.47 31.97 -30.82
C LEU A 468 5.53 31.31 -31.83
N THR A 469 5.66 30.00 -32.03
CA THR A 469 4.79 29.21 -32.91
C THR A 469 3.34 29.24 -32.43
N ILE A 470 3.10 29.00 -31.13
CA ILE A 470 1.76 29.08 -30.52
C ILE A 470 1.17 30.49 -30.68
N ASN A 471 1.98 31.55 -30.54
CA ASN A 471 1.51 32.91 -30.71
C ASN A 471 1.13 33.21 -32.17
N GLN A 472 1.92 32.75 -33.14
CA GLN A 472 1.58 32.86 -34.56
C GLN A 472 0.29 32.11 -34.90
N LEU A 473 0.10 30.92 -34.33
CA LEU A 473 -1.15 30.16 -34.45
C LEU A 473 -2.31 30.91 -33.83
N LYS A 474 -2.16 31.51 -32.65
CA LYS A 474 -3.20 32.34 -32.00
C LYS A 474 -3.59 33.53 -32.87
N ILE A 475 -2.63 34.21 -33.49
CA ILE A 475 -2.89 35.30 -34.44
C ILE A 475 -3.68 34.77 -35.66
N THR A 476 -3.29 33.60 -36.18
CA THR A 476 -3.97 32.97 -37.32
C THR A 476 -5.41 32.57 -36.98
N VAL A 477 -5.61 31.96 -35.81
CA VAL A 477 -6.92 31.60 -35.27
C VAL A 477 -7.78 32.84 -35.05
N ALA A 478 -7.21 33.92 -34.50
CA ALA A 478 -7.91 35.20 -34.34
C ALA A 478 -8.29 35.83 -35.69
N ASN A 479 -7.41 35.75 -36.70
CA ASN A 479 -7.71 36.22 -38.05
C ASN A 479 -8.82 35.39 -38.73
N LEU A 480 -8.80 34.07 -38.56
CA LEU A 480 -9.86 33.20 -39.06
C LEU A 480 -11.18 33.43 -38.32
N TYR A 481 -11.14 33.66 -37.02
CA TYR A 481 -12.30 34.06 -36.23
C TYR A 481 -12.88 35.40 -36.71
N ASN A 482 -12.03 36.37 -37.00
CA ASN A 482 -12.45 37.63 -37.62
C ASN A 482 -13.07 37.41 -39.00
N LYS A 483 -12.60 36.44 -39.79
CA LYS A 483 -13.23 36.06 -41.06
C LYS A 483 -14.60 35.41 -40.86
N VAL A 484 -14.76 34.58 -39.83
CA VAL A 484 -16.07 34.01 -39.43
C VAL A 484 -17.03 35.13 -39.04
N ILE A 485 -16.57 36.12 -38.26
CA ILE A 485 -17.39 37.29 -37.88
C ILE A 485 -17.67 38.21 -39.08
N ALA A 486 -16.72 38.33 -40.01
CA ALA A 486 -16.86 39.17 -41.20
C ALA A 486 -17.80 38.58 -42.26
N VAL A 487 -18.21 37.31 -42.12
CA VAL A 487 -19.31 36.78 -42.95
C VAL A 487 -20.54 37.62 -42.64
N PRO A 488 -21.10 38.31 -43.65
CA PRO A 488 -22.23 39.21 -43.44
C PRO A 488 -23.34 38.47 -42.73
N SER A 489 -23.86 39.10 -41.68
CA SER A 489 -25.05 38.60 -41.04
C SER A 489 -26.17 38.63 -42.07
N VAL A 490 -26.74 37.47 -42.38
CA VAL A 490 -27.94 37.38 -43.20
C VAL A 490 -29.16 37.92 -42.46
N HIS A 491 -29.02 38.59 -41.32
CA HIS A 491 -30.13 39.05 -40.50
C HIS A 491 -31.09 39.93 -41.30
N ASN A 492 -30.60 40.89 -42.09
CA ASN A 492 -31.46 41.75 -42.90
C ASN A 492 -32.09 40.99 -44.06
N GLU A 493 -31.39 40.07 -44.75
CA GLU A 493 -31.96 39.24 -45.82
C GLU A 493 -32.93 38.18 -45.27
N VAL A 494 -32.70 37.69 -44.05
CA VAL A 494 -33.60 36.80 -43.31
C VAL A 494 -34.79 37.57 -42.78
N GLU A 495 -34.62 38.84 -42.40
CA GLU A 495 -35.67 39.76 -42.01
C GLU A 495 -36.48 40.19 -43.25
N THR A 496 -35.85 40.39 -44.40
CA THR A 496 -36.51 40.65 -45.69
C THR A 496 -37.19 39.39 -46.23
N LEU A 497 -36.57 38.21 -46.07
CA LEU A 497 -37.22 36.92 -46.31
C LEU A 497 -38.39 36.75 -45.38
N LYS A 498 -38.28 37.15 -44.11
CA LYS A 498 -39.37 37.19 -43.14
C LYS A 498 -40.43 38.21 -43.52
N GLU A 499 -40.09 39.37 -44.09
CA GLU A 499 -41.04 40.40 -44.53
C GLU A 499 -41.77 39.96 -45.81
N LEU A 500 -41.09 39.27 -46.72
CA LEU A 500 -41.67 38.63 -47.90
C LEU A 500 -42.47 37.38 -47.49
N GLU A 501 -41.98 36.60 -46.54
CA GLU A 501 -42.74 35.57 -45.83
C GLU A 501 -43.91 36.21 -45.11
N ASP A 502 -43.79 37.41 -44.56
CA ASP A 502 -44.83 38.08 -43.79
C ASP A 502 -45.88 38.68 -44.73
N LYS A 503 -45.49 39.06 -45.96
CA LYS A 503 -46.36 39.51 -47.05
C LYS A 503 -47.02 38.33 -47.77
N ILE A 504 -46.29 37.24 -48.02
CA ILE A 504 -46.78 35.92 -48.44
C ILE A 504 -47.74 35.36 -47.38
N GLU A 505 -47.35 35.45 -46.13
CA GLU A 505 -48.15 35.21 -44.96
C GLU A 505 -49.12 36.35 -44.71
N ALA A 506 -49.15 37.49 -45.39
CA ALA A 506 -50.20 38.50 -45.14
C ALA A 506 -51.41 38.17 -45.99
N VAL A 507 -51.21 37.82 -47.27
CA VAL A 507 -52.32 37.33 -48.10
C VAL A 507 -52.63 35.87 -47.77
N ASN A 508 -51.63 35.05 -47.39
CA ASN A 508 -51.93 33.79 -46.71
C ASN A 508 -52.47 34.01 -45.31
N ARG A 509 -52.14 35.01 -44.48
CA ARG A 509 -52.81 35.31 -43.17
C ARG A 509 -54.20 35.85 -43.40
N ASP A 510 -54.54 36.53 -44.47
CA ASP A 510 -55.96 36.79 -44.73
C ASP A 510 -56.70 35.47 -45.06
N ARG A 511 -56.00 34.50 -45.64
CA ARG A 511 -56.50 33.12 -45.85
C ARG A 511 -56.36 32.20 -44.61
N LYS A 512 -55.45 32.50 -43.68
CA LYS A 512 -54.92 31.64 -42.60
C LYS A 512 -55.06 32.30 -41.22
N ASN A 513 -55.53 33.52 -41.07
CA ASN A 513 -56.07 34.06 -39.80
C ASN A 513 -57.34 33.29 -39.41
N GLN A 514 -57.92 32.64 -40.40
CA GLN A 514 -58.91 31.60 -40.30
C GLN A 514 -58.39 30.22 -39.89
N GLN A 515 -57.23 29.83 -40.42
CA GLN A 515 -56.69 28.48 -40.36
C GLN A 515 -55.59 28.37 -39.28
N GLY A 516 -55.07 29.49 -38.79
CA GLY A 516 -54.01 29.66 -37.79
C GLY A 516 -54.56 29.68 -36.37
N LEU A 517 -55.84 30.02 -36.18
CA LEU A 517 -56.60 29.63 -34.98
C LEU A 517 -56.67 28.09 -34.85
N PHE A 518 -56.72 27.36 -35.98
CA PHE A 518 -56.66 25.90 -36.00
C PHE A 518 -55.22 25.35 -35.83
N ASP A 519 -54.20 25.94 -36.48
CA ASP A 519 -52.81 25.46 -36.37
C ASP A 519 -52.22 25.66 -34.95
N LYS A 520 -52.50 26.78 -34.28
CA LYS A 520 -52.04 27.02 -32.89
C LYS A 520 -52.70 26.05 -31.91
N LYS A 521 -53.95 25.66 -32.18
CA LYS A 521 -54.66 24.59 -31.47
C LYS A 521 -53.98 23.24 -31.71
N GLU A 522 -53.62 22.92 -32.96
CA GLU A 522 -52.98 21.65 -33.31
C GLU A 522 -51.56 21.50 -32.74
N GLN A 523 -50.79 22.60 -32.66
CA GLN A 523 -49.43 22.60 -32.11
C GLN A 523 -49.41 22.38 -30.59
N LEU A 524 -50.30 23.04 -29.86
CA LEU A 524 -50.47 22.84 -28.41
C LEU A 524 -50.98 21.43 -28.08
N ILE A 525 -51.78 20.81 -28.96
CA ILE A 525 -52.18 19.40 -28.84
C ILE A 525 -50.96 18.46 -28.99
N LYS A 526 -50.07 18.71 -29.96
CA LYS A 526 -48.87 17.90 -30.19
C LYS A 526 -47.86 18.01 -29.03
N GLU A 527 -47.63 19.22 -28.51
CA GLU A 527 -46.73 19.46 -27.38
C GLU A 527 -47.23 18.78 -26.09
N LYS A 528 -48.54 18.89 -25.82
CA LYS A 528 -49.18 18.18 -24.71
C LYS A 528 -49.01 16.66 -24.82
N ALA A 529 -49.21 16.08 -26.00
CA ALA A 529 -49.07 14.65 -26.23
C ALA A 529 -47.62 14.13 -26.05
N VAL A 530 -46.61 14.93 -26.44
CA VAL A 530 -45.20 14.59 -26.23
C VAL A 530 -44.84 14.60 -24.73
N LEU A 531 -45.30 15.61 -23.98
CA LEU A 531 -45.07 15.70 -22.54
C LEU A 531 -45.79 14.59 -21.78
N GLU A 532 -47.00 14.23 -22.21
CA GLU A 532 -47.78 13.10 -21.66
C GLU A 532 -47.07 11.75 -21.91
N PHE A 533 -46.57 11.52 -23.13
CA PHE A 533 -45.78 10.33 -23.45
C PHE A 533 -44.49 10.23 -22.63
N GLN A 534 -43.77 11.34 -22.43
CA GLN A 534 -42.56 11.37 -21.60
C GLN A 534 -42.86 11.09 -20.11
N LEU A 535 -43.99 11.59 -19.60
CA LEU A 535 -44.47 11.28 -18.25
C LEU A 535 -44.88 9.80 -18.11
N GLU A 536 -45.47 9.19 -19.14
CA GLU A 536 -45.77 7.75 -19.17
C GLU A 536 -44.51 6.88 -19.23
N GLU A 537 -43.51 7.22 -20.04
CA GLU A 537 -42.24 6.48 -20.13
C GLU A 537 -41.45 6.51 -18.80
N LEU A 538 -41.45 7.65 -18.10
CA LEU A 538 -40.89 7.76 -16.75
C LEU A 538 -41.66 6.92 -15.71
N GLN A 539 -42.96 6.68 -15.93
CA GLN A 539 -43.73 5.76 -15.10
C GLN A 539 -43.43 4.29 -15.43
N LYS A 540 -43.19 3.95 -16.71
CA LYS A 540 -42.81 2.59 -17.14
C LYS A 540 -41.37 2.20 -16.73
N GLN A 541 -40.44 3.15 -16.67
CA GLN A 541 -39.05 2.92 -16.24
C GLN A 541 -38.88 2.58 -14.75
N LYS A 542 -39.95 2.61 -13.94
CA LYS A 542 -39.94 2.18 -12.52
C LYS A 542 -39.73 0.67 -12.32
N HIS A 543 -39.74 -0.15 -13.37
CA HIS A 543 -39.63 -1.61 -13.30
C HIS A 543 -38.38 -2.16 -14.01
N VAL A 544 -37.18 -1.82 -13.53
CA VAL A 544 -36.00 -2.68 -13.74
C VAL A 544 -35.72 -3.39 -12.41
N ASP A 545 -35.78 -4.71 -12.44
CA ASP A 545 -35.97 -5.58 -11.28
C ASP A 545 -34.70 -5.77 -10.40
N ASN A 546 -34.22 -4.68 -9.80
CA ASN A 546 -33.18 -4.75 -8.75
C ASN A 546 -33.68 -5.49 -7.50
N THR A 547 -35.00 -5.63 -7.33
CA THR A 547 -35.64 -6.31 -6.20
C THR A 547 -35.28 -7.79 -6.14
N GLU A 548 -35.40 -8.53 -7.25
CA GLU A 548 -35.12 -9.97 -7.28
C GLU A 548 -33.63 -10.25 -7.02
N THR A 549 -32.75 -9.46 -7.63
CA THR A 549 -31.29 -9.56 -7.45
C THR A 549 -30.90 -9.27 -5.99
N LEU A 550 -31.48 -8.22 -5.40
CA LEU A 550 -31.26 -7.86 -4.01
C LEU A 550 -31.74 -8.96 -3.05
N SER A 551 -32.92 -9.56 -3.30
CA SER A 551 -33.44 -10.67 -2.50
C SER A 551 -32.52 -11.90 -2.55
N LYS A 552 -31.98 -12.27 -3.72
CA LYS A 552 -31.01 -13.37 -3.84
C LYS A 552 -29.72 -13.08 -3.08
N LEU A 553 -29.20 -11.86 -3.14
CA LEU A 553 -28.01 -11.45 -2.41
C LEU A 553 -28.24 -11.43 -0.88
N LEU A 554 -29.41 -10.99 -0.43
CA LEU A 554 -29.78 -11.03 0.99
C LEU A 554 -29.86 -12.47 1.50
N LEU A 555 -30.50 -13.37 0.75
CA LEU A 555 -30.53 -14.80 1.11
C LEU A 555 -29.12 -15.39 1.15
N ARG A 556 -28.28 -15.09 0.16
CA ARG A 556 -26.87 -15.53 0.15
C ARG A 556 -26.10 -15.02 1.37
N LYS A 557 -26.34 -13.77 1.77
CA LYS A 557 -25.74 -13.16 2.96
C LYS A 557 -26.15 -13.94 4.23
N GLU A 558 -27.44 -14.21 4.40
CA GLU A 558 -27.98 -14.95 5.56
C GLU A 558 -27.40 -16.37 5.63
N ILE A 559 -27.28 -17.07 4.50
CA ILE A 559 -26.66 -18.40 4.42
C ILE A 559 -25.19 -18.35 4.87
N LEU A 560 -24.43 -17.38 4.38
CA LEU A 560 -23.02 -17.21 4.76
C LEU A 560 -22.87 -16.87 6.25
N GLU A 561 -23.71 -15.98 6.79
CA GLU A 561 -23.72 -15.65 8.22
C GLU A 561 -24.04 -16.87 9.09
N TYR A 562 -25.07 -17.64 8.72
CA TYR A 562 -25.44 -18.86 9.42
C TYR A 562 -24.31 -19.90 9.40
N ALA A 563 -23.72 -20.12 8.22
CA ALA A 563 -22.59 -21.02 8.03
C ALA A 563 -21.38 -20.60 8.88
N LEU A 564 -21.04 -19.30 8.89
CA LEU A 564 -19.93 -18.76 9.69
C LEU A 564 -20.17 -18.91 11.20
N ILE A 565 -21.39 -18.69 11.68
CA ILE A 565 -21.76 -18.90 13.10
C ILE A 565 -21.61 -20.38 13.47
N ALA A 566 -22.09 -21.28 12.62
CA ALA A 566 -21.99 -22.72 12.84
C ALA A 566 -20.53 -23.20 12.87
N LEU A 567 -19.71 -22.74 11.92
CA LEU A 567 -18.27 -23.03 11.88
C LEU A 567 -17.54 -22.44 13.07
N GLY A 568 -17.87 -21.21 13.50
CA GLY A 568 -17.31 -20.59 14.69
C GLY A 568 -17.56 -21.42 15.94
N LYS A 569 -18.81 -21.83 16.19
CA LYS A 569 -19.17 -22.71 17.31
C LYS A 569 -18.45 -24.05 17.25
N LYS A 570 -18.30 -24.63 16.06
CA LYS A 570 -17.56 -25.89 15.87
C LYS A 570 -16.08 -25.68 16.17
N ARG A 571 -15.47 -24.60 15.68
CA ARG A 571 -14.07 -24.22 15.90
C ARG A 571 -13.76 -24.05 17.40
N SER A 572 -14.61 -23.34 18.15
CA SER A 572 -14.45 -23.19 19.61
C SER A 572 -14.42 -24.54 20.31
N LYS A 573 -15.34 -25.45 19.97
CA LYS A 573 -15.39 -26.80 20.54
C LYS A 573 -14.15 -27.64 20.19
N LEU A 574 -13.71 -27.58 18.94
CA LEU A 574 -12.54 -28.33 18.46
C LEU A 574 -11.24 -27.86 19.11
N ASN A 575 -11.11 -26.55 19.32
CA ASN A 575 -9.86 -25.93 19.76
C ASN A 575 -9.74 -25.73 21.27
N LYS A 576 -10.83 -25.87 22.02
CA LYS A 576 -10.86 -25.63 23.47
C LYS A 576 -9.70 -26.29 24.22
N LYS A 577 -9.38 -27.56 23.90
CA LYS A 577 -8.26 -28.27 24.55
C LYS A 577 -6.91 -27.60 24.28
N ILE A 578 -6.65 -27.18 23.03
CA ILE A 578 -5.38 -26.56 22.63
C ILE A 578 -5.24 -25.18 23.27
N LEU A 579 -6.33 -24.40 23.29
CA LEU A 579 -6.36 -23.07 23.91
C LEU A 579 -6.13 -23.16 25.41
N ASN A 580 -6.79 -24.07 26.12
CA ASN A 580 -6.56 -24.28 27.55
C ASN A 580 -5.10 -24.65 27.86
N ILE A 581 -4.49 -25.53 27.05
CA ILE A 581 -3.06 -25.86 27.21
C ILE A 581 -2.22 -24.58 27.01
N LEU A 582 -2.50 -23.80 25.97
CA LEU A 582 -1.76 -22.57 25.71
C LEU A 582 -1.94 -21.52 26.82
N GLU A 583 -3.14 -21.35 27.38
CA GLU A 583 -3.42 -20.49 28.53
C GLU A 583 -2.56 -20.88 29.74
N ASP A 584 -2.50 -22.17 30.05
CA ASP A 584 -1.66 -22.70 31.13
C ASP A 584 -0.16 -22.46 30.86
N LEU A 585 0.28 -22.66 29.61
CA LEU A 585 1.66 -22.40 29.20
C LEU A 585 2.03 -20.92 29.34
N ILE A 586 1.17 -20.01 28.88
CA ILE A 586 1.39 -18.55 28.98
C ILE A 586 1.46 -18.15 30.44
N LEU A 587 0.52 -18.62 31.27
CA LEU A 587 0.50 -18.32 32.70
C LEU A 587 1.80 -18.76 33.38
N ASN A 588 2.30 -19.95 33.06
CA ASN A 588 3.55 -20.48 33.62
C ASN A 588 4.77 -19.66 33.21
N GLU A 589 4.90 -19.31 31.92
CA GLU A 589 6.02 -18.49 31.42
C GLU A 589 6.00 -17.06 32.00
N VAL A 590 4.82 -16.44 32.02
CA VAL A 590 4.64 -15.08 32.56
C VAL A 590 4.96 -15.03 34.05
N ASN A 591 4.54 -16.03 34.83
CA ASN A 591 4.91 -16.16 36.23
C ASN A 591 6.41 -16.44 36.43
N ALA A 592 7.01 -17.28 35.59
CA ALA A 592 8.44 -17.52 35.60
C ALA A 592 9.23 -16.24 35.31
N PHE A 593 8.63 -15.27 34.61
CA PHE A 593 9.25 -13.98 34.31
C PHE A 593 9.02 -12.92 35.41
N GLY A 594 8.47 -13.34 36.55
CA GLY A 594 8.31 -12.52 37.74
C GLY A 594 6.99 -11.73 37.78
N LEU A 595 6.06 -11.98 36.87
CA LEU A 595 4.72 -11.40 36.89
C LEU A 595 3.74 -12.25 37.72
N THR A 596 4.11 -12.54 38.97
CA THR A 596 3.35 -13.42 39.88
C THR A 596 1.98 -12.86 40.31
N SER A 597 1.71 -11.60 39.99
CA SER A 597 0.41 -10.94 40.17
C SER A 597 -0.65 -11.46 39.20
N ILE A 598 -0.23 -12.10 38.09
CA ILE A 598 -1.13 -12.67 37.08
C ILE A 598 -1.51 -14.09 37.51
N THR A 599 -2.80 -14.29 37.79
CA THR A 599 -3.32 -15.57 38.31
C THR A 599 -4.05 -16.40 37.28
N LYS A 600 -4.49 -15.78 36.18
CA LYS A 600 -5.20 -16.45 35.08
C LYS A 600 -4.90 -15.76 33.75
N VAL A 601 -4.81 -16.56 32.70
CA VAL A 601 -4.80 -16.16 31.30
C VAL A 601 -6.07 -16.73 30.65
N ASP A 602 -6.74 -15.95 29.79
CA ASP A 602 -7.95 -16.38 29.09
C ASP A 602 -7.86 -15.99 27.61
N ILE A 603 -8.18 -16.94 26.73
CA ILE A 603 -8.27 -16.74 25.28
C ILE A 603 -9.72 -16.94 24.85
N ASP A 604 -10.39 -15.86 24.45
CA ASP A 604 -11.80 -15.92 24.08
C ASP A 604 -12.04 -16.64 22.71
N ASP A 605 -13.31 -16.86 22.35
CA ASP A 605 -13.70 -17.45 21.05
C ASP A 605 -13.25 -16.64 19.82
N LYS A 606 -12.89 -15.36 20.05
CA LYS A 606 -12.33 -14.45 19.06
C LYS A 606 -10.80 -14.39 19.16
N PHE A 607 -10.16 -15.21 19.98
CA PHE A 607 -8.72 -15.24 20.21
C PHE A 607 -8.12 -13.94 20.75
N ASN A 608 -8.90 -13.16 21.49
CA ASN A 608 -8.38 -12.06 22.28
C ASN A 608 -7.79 -12.62 23.58
N LEU A 609 -6.62 -12.12 23.95
CA LEU A 609 -5.89 -12.54 25.14
C LEU A 609 -6.14 -11.54 26.28
N SER A 610 -6.65 -12.02 27.41
CA SER A 610 -6.82 -11.21 28.62
C SER A 610 -6.18 -11.88 29.84
N PHE A 611 -5.82 -11.07 30.82
CA PHE A 611 -5.08 -11.48 32.00
C PHE A 611 -5.83 -11.07 33.27
N THR A 612 -5.90 -11.95 34.27
CA THR A 612 -6.44 -11.58 35.58
C THR A 612 -5.30 -11.20 36.50
N GLN A 613 -5.19 -9.91 36.82
CA GLN A 613 -4.22 -9.33 37.74
C GLN A 613 -4.94 -8.80 38.97
N ASN A 614 -4.58 -9.28 40.16
CA ASN A 614 -5.22 -8.85 41.42
C ASN A 614 -6.75 -8.89 41.39
N THR A 615 -7.35 -9.93 40.78
CA THR A 615 -8.81 -10.12 40.57
C THR A 615 -9.48 -9.21 39.53
N VAL A 616 -8.73 -8.35 38.84
CA VAL A 616 -9.21 -7.50 37.75
C VAL A 616 -8.75 -8.09 36.41
N SER A 617 -9.64 -8.12 35.43
CA SER A 617 -9.29 -8.47 34.05
C SER A 617 -8.64 -7.28 33.36
N VAL A 618 -7.47 -7.49 32.78
CA VAL A 618 -6.65 -6.48 32.12
C VAL A 618 -6.25 -7.00 30.73
N ASP A 619 -6.37 -6.16 29.72
CA ASP A 619 -5.91 -6.48 28.36
C ASP A 619 -4.41 -6.16 28.21
N PHE A 620 -3.74 -6.80 27.24
CA PHE A 620 -2.30 -6.57 27.00
C PHE A 620 -1.93 -5.09 26.85
N ASN A 621 -2.78 -4.30 26.17
CA ASN A 621 -2.51 -2.89 25.89
C ASN A 621 -2.56 -2.00 27.14
N GLU A 622 -3.24 -2.45 28.19
CA GLU A 622 -3.44 -1.73 29.45
C GLU A 622 -2.32 -1.99 30.48
N MET A 623 -1.42 -2.93 30.18
CA MET A 623 -0.30 -3.30 31.06
C MET A 623 0.85 -2.27 31.03
N GLU A 624 1.67 -2.26 32.07
CA GLU A 624 2.86 -1.41 32.12
C GLU A 624 3.91 -1.85 31.07
N PRO A 625 4.72 -0.94 30.48
CA PRO A 625 5.68 -1.27 29.42
C PRO A 625 6.63 -2.44 29.76
N GLY A 626 7.12 -2.50 31.00
CA GLY A 626 7.96 -3.61 31.46
C GLY A 626 7.21 -4.95 31.59
N GLU A 627 5.92 -4.92 31.92
CA GLU A 627 5.07 -6.11 31.97
C GLU A 627 4.75 -6.60 30.54
N LYS A 628 4.47 -5.68 29.60
CA LYS A 628 4.23 -5.98 28.19
C LYS A 628 5.37 -6.79 27.58
N LEU A 629 6.62 -6.39 27.80
CA LEU A 629 7.79 -7.11 27.29
C LEU A 629 7.80 -8.58 27.78
N ARG A 630 7.61 -8.79 29.07
CA ARG A 630 7.65 -10.13 29.68
C ARG A 630 6.47 -10.99 29.24
N VAL A 631 5.28 -10.42 29.19
CA VAL A 631 4.09 -11.11 28.67
C VAL A 631 4.30 -11.51 27.22
N LYS A 632 4.83 -10.60 26.39
CA LYS A 632 5.11 -10.87 24.98
C LYS A 632 6.14 -11.99 24.82
N LEU A 633 7.25 -11.95 25.56
CA LEU A 633 8.25 -13.02 25.57
C LEU A 633 7.63 -14.35 26.01
N GLY A 634 6.86 -14.34 27.09
CA GLY A 634 6.22 -15.54 27.64
C GLY A 634 5.27 -16.15 26.61
N PHE A 635 4.45 -15.31 25.97
CA PHE A 635 3.54 -15.71 24.91
C PHE A 635 4.24 -16.42 23.74
N TYR A 636 5.29 -15.84 23.15
CA TYR A 636 6.01 -16.48 22.04
C TYR A 636 6.74 -17.77 22.46
N LEU A 637 7.27 -17.81 23.68
CA LEU A 637 7.89 -19.02 24.21
C LEU A 637 6.85 -20.11 24.46
N SER A 638 5.65 -19.77 24.94
CA SER A 638 4.54 -20.72 25.08
C SER A 638 4.08 -21.28 23.73
N LEU A 639 4.07 -20.48 22.66
CA LEU A 639 3.79 -20.97 21.30
C LEU A 639 4.82 -22.00 20.82
N ILE A 640 6.10 -21.77 21.12
CA ILE A 640 7.17 -22.72 20.80
C ILE A 640 7.08 -23.97 21.68
N GLN A 641 6.78 -23.80 22.96
CA GLN A 641 6.63 -24.90 23.91
C GLN A 641 5.43 -25.78 23.57
N LEU A 642 4.32 -25.20 23.09
CA LEU A 642 3.16 -25.93 22.60
C LEU A 642 3.55 -26.91 21.48
N ASP A 643 4.43 -26.48 20.59
CA ASP A 643 4.97 -27.32 19.51
C ASP A 643 5.93 -28.38 20.07
N ILE A 644 6.88 -27.99 20.91
CA ILE A 644 7.88 -28.89 21.48
C ILE A 644 7.27 -30.01 22.35
N GLU A 645 6.40 -29.64 23.30
CA GLU A 645 5.93 -30.54 24.36
C GLU A 645 4.63 -31.27 23.96
N HIS A 646 3.80 -30.64 23.12
CA HIS A 646 2.51 -31.20 22.74
C HIS A 646 2.40 -31.56 21.25
N ASN A 647 3.42 -31.29 20.42
CA ASN A 647 3.38 -31.44 18.96
C ASN A 647 2.20 -30.67 18.32
N LEU A 648 1.90 -29.48 18.87
CA LEU A 648 0.80 -28.63 18.44
C LEU A 648 1.30 -27.25 18.01
N GLY A 649 0.78 -26.73 16.91
CA GLY A 649 1.18 -25.46 16.32
C GLY A 649 2.24 -25.63 15.23
N ARG A 650 2.65 -24.49 14.65
CA ARG A 650 3.48 -24.40 13.44
C ARG A 650 4.52 -23.29 13.53
N HIS A 651 4.87 -22.87 14.74
CA HIS A 651 5.93 -21.87 14.91
C HIS A 651 7.28 -22.47 14.49
N PRO A 652 8.13 -21.78 13.71
CA PRO A 652 9.38 -22.35 13.20
C PRO A 652 10.49 -22.50 14.25
N ARG A 653 10.17 -22.32 15.54
CA ARG A 653 11.10 -22.35 16.70
C ARG A 653 12.31 -21.41 16.58
N PHE A 654 12.17 -20.37 15.79
CA PHE A 654 13.17 -19.34 15.58
C PHE A 654 12.63 -17.98 16.00
N LEU A 655 13.39 -17.22 16.79
CA LEU A 655 13.03 -15.86 17.21
C LEU A 655 14.24 -14.92 17.11
N ILE A 656 13.97 -13.64 16.85
CA ILE A 656 14.97 -12.57 16.90
C ILE A 656 14.44 -11.49 17.84
N PHE A 657 15.20 -11.20 18.89
CA PHE A 657 14.91 -10.13 19.85
C PHE A 657 15.91 -8.99 19.65
N ASP A 658 15.44 -7.89 19.07
CA ASP A 658 16.25 -6.68 18.89
C ASP A 658 16.07 -5.76 20.09
N SER A 659 17.12 -5.61 20.88
CA SER A 659 17.22 -4.65 21.98
C SER A 659 16.09 -4.78 23.02
N PRO A 660 15.96 -5.93 23.72
CA PRO A 660 14.91 -6.11 24.72
C PRO A 660 15.05 -5.17 25.95
N GLY A 661 16.20 -4.54 26.14
CA GLY A 661 16.50 -3.74 27.33
C GLY A 661 16.15 -2.25 27.26
N SER A 662 15.65 -1.71 26.14
CA SER A 662 15.30 -0.28 26.04
C SER A 662 14.08 0.12 26.87
N GLU A 663 13.18 -0.84 27.14
CA GLU A 663 11.90 -0.63 27.82
C GLU A 663 11.95 -0.98 29.33
N GLU A 664 12.94 -1.73 29.79
CA GLU A 664 13.13 -2.05 31.22
C GLU A 664 13.95 -0.95 31.92
N MET A 665 13.28 0.11 32.38
CA MET A 665 13.92 1.27 33.05
C MET A 665 14.52 0.97 34.45
N VAL A 666 14.40 -0.26 34.97
CA VAL A 666 14.86 -0.63 36.32
C VAL A 666 16.00 -1.68 36.24
N PRO A 667 17.22 -1.34 36.68
CA PRO A 667 18.39 -2.25 36.62
C PRO A 667 18.19 -3.63 37.28
N LYS A 668 17.42 -3.69 38.39
CA LYS A 668 17.11 -4.95 39.08
C LYS A 668 16.22 -5.89 38.25
N HIS A 669 15.44 -5.35 37.32
CA HIS A 669 14.57 -6.10 36.43
C HIS A 669 15.33 -6.68 35.23
N LEU A 670 16.34 -5.95 34.73
CA LEU A 670 17.25 -6.41 33.67
C LEU A 670 18.06 -7.66 34.07
N GLN A 671 18.55 -7.72 35.32
CA GLN A 671 19.21 -8.93 35.85
C GLN A 671 18.26 -10.13 35.92
N GLY A 672 16.98 -9.89 36.25
CA GLY A 672 15.95 -10.91 36.22
C GLY A 672 15.74 -11.49 34.81
N LEU A 673 15.68 -10.62 33.80
CA LEU A 673 15.52 -11.02 32.40
C LEU A 673 16.69 -11.87 31.87
N SER A 674 17.93 -11.53 32.25
CA SER A 674 19.12 -12.34 31.90
C SER A 674 19.04 -13.75 32.50
N GLU A 675 18.71 -13.87 33.79
CA GLU A 675 18.53 -15.16 34.46
C GLU A 675 17.38 -15.99 33.86
N ILE A 676 16.30 -15.33 33.47
CA ILE A 676 15.18 -15.95 32.75
C ILE A 676 15.65 -16.54 31.42
N LEU A 677 16.32 -15.74 30.58
CA LEU A 677 16.79 -16.19 29.28
C LEU A 677 17.82 -17.32 29.41
N LYS A 678 18.64 -17.31 30.47
CA LYS A 678 19.55 -18.40 30.80
C LYS A 678 18.81 -19.70 31.15
N LYS A 679 17.70 -19.63 31.89
CA LYS A 679 16.82 -20.77 32.16
C LYS A 679 16.16 -21.28 30.87
N VAL A 680 15.69 -20.38 30.00
CA VAL A 680 15.13 -20.72 28.69
C VAL A 680 16.17 -21.44 27.83
N ASN A 681 17.39 -20.92 27.75
CA ASN A 681 18.51 -21.53 27.03
C ASN A 681 18.82 -22.94 27.56
N SER A 682 18.83 -23.11 28.89
CA SER A 682 19.08 -24.39 29.55
C SER A 682 17.96 -25.41 29.30
N ARG A 683 16.70 -24.96 29.33
CA ARG A 683 15.51 -25.80 29.19
C ARG A 683 15.33 -26.32 27.76
N PHE A 684 15.42 -25.43 26.77
CA PHE A 684 15.10 -25.78 25.39
C PHE A 684 16.33 -26.12 24.56
N ASN A 685 17.50 -25.58 24.91
CA ASN A 685 18.81 -25.86 24.30
C ASN A 685 18.72 -26.02 22.76
N ASN A 686 18.91 -27.25 22.25
CA ASN A 686 18.94 -27.56 20.82
C ASN A 686 17.56 -27.61 20.12
N GLN A 687 16.47 -27.30 20.83
CA GLN A 687 15.11 -27.39 20.29
C GLN A 687 14.57 -26.04 19.79
N LEU A 688 15.27 -24.94 20.06
CA LEU A 688 14.94 -23.60 19.57
C LEU A 688 16.20 -22.84 19.15
N GLN A 689 16.03 -21.73 18.43
CA GLN A 689 17.09 -20.76 18.19
C GLN A 689 16.57 -19.34 18.43
N ILE A 690 17.25 -18.58 19.29
CA ILE A 690 16.95 -17.16 19.55
C ILE A 690 18.19 -16.33 19.25
N LEU A 691 18.04 -15.29 18.45
CA LEU A 691 19.08 -14.28 18.23
C LEU A 691 18.75 -13.04 19.05
N ILE A 692 19.65 -12.59 19.91
CA ILE A 692 19.44 -11.43 20.77
C ILE A 692 20.47 -10.35 20.44
N GLY A 693 20.01 -9.15 20.13
CA GLY A 693 20.87 -7.97 20.04
C GLY A 693 20.68 -7.13 21.30
N SER A 694 21.75 -6.83 22.04
CA SER A 694 21.65 -6.02 23.26
C SER A 694 22.83 -5.07 23.40
N ALA A 695 22.63 -3.98 24.13
CA ALA A 695 23.73 -3.14 24.63
C ALA A 695 24.19 -3.55 26.04
N LEU A 696 23.43 -4.41 26.71
CA LEU A 696 23.67 -4.82 28.09
C LEU A 696 24.70 -5.94 28.15
N ARG A 697 25.82 -5.67 28.84
CA ARG A 697 26.90 -6.65 29.03
C ARG A 697 26.48 -7.85 29.87
N GLU A 698 25.50 -7.69 30.77
CA GLU A 698 24.95 -8.77 31.60
C GLU A 698 24.35 -9.93 30.79
N PHE A 699 24.04 -9.70 29.50
CA PHE A 699 23.49 -10.71 28.60
C PHE A 699 24.57 -11.68 28.08
N GLU A 700 25.85 -11.38 28.30
CA GLU A 700 26.97 -12.24 27.91
C GLU A 700 26.90 -13.60 28.61
N GLN A 701 26.37 -13.63 29.84
CA GLN A 701 26.31 -14.82 30.69
C GLN A 701 25.08 -15.71 30.43
N ILE A 702 24.21 -15.34 29.48
CA ILE A 702 23.01 -16.10 29.11
C ILE A 702 23.38 -17.40 28.38
N THR A 703 24.48 -17.38 27.65
CA THR A 703 24.88 -18.46 26.75
C THR A 703 26.39 -18.73 26.82
N GLU A 704 26.83 -19.76 26.12
CA GLU A 704 28.25 -20.13 26.06
C GLU A 704 29.05 -19.05 25.29
N PRO A 705 30.34 -18.81 25.65
CA PRO A 705 31.14 -17.76 25.03
C PRO A 705 31.21 -17.82 23.49
N GLU A 706 31.18 -19.01 22.90
CA GLU A 706 31.18 -19.20 21.44
C GLU A 706 29.91 -18.68 20.75
N LYS A 707 28.81 -18.55 21.49
CA LYS A 707 27.50 -18.04 21.03
C LYS A 707 27.30 -16.57 21.39
N SER A 708 28.29 -15.95 22.05
CA SER A 708 28.27 -14.55 22.47
C SER A 708 29.28 -13.71 21.66
N PHE A 709 28.76 -12.79 20.85
CA PHE A 709 29.54 -11.86 20.04
C PHE A 709 29.63 -10.52 20.74
N VAL A 710 30.69 -10.35 21.53
CA VAL A 710 30.93 -9.15 22.33
C VAL A 710 31.91 -8.23 21.60
N LYS A 711 31.53 -6.95 21.49
CA LYS A 711 32.34 -5.87 20.90
C LYS A 711 32.58 -4.77 21.90
N ASP A 712 33.80 -4.23 21.97
CA ASP A 712 34.12 -3.11 22.85
C ASP A 712 33.31 -1.85 22.47
N GLU A 713 33.18 -0.89 23.38
CA GLU A 713 32.32 0.32 23.23
C GLU A 713 32.61 1.11 21.94
N VAL A 714 33.85 1.06 21.47
CA VAL A 714 34.28 1.79 20.27
C VAL A 714 34.05 0.98 18.99
N GLU A 715 33.98 -0.35 19.06
CA GLU A 715 33.98 -1.23 17.89
C GLU A 715 32.60 -1.39 17.23
N PHE A 716 32.60 -1.43 15.89
CA PHE A 716 31.45 -1.82 15.11
C PHE A 716 31.39 -3.35 14.95
N VAL A 717 30.19 -3.89 14.74
CA VAL A 717 30.04 -5.34 14.55
C VAL A 717 30.59 -5.81 13.19
N PHE A 718 30.68 -4.91 12.21
CA PHE A 718 31.33 -5.11 10.90
C PHE A 718 31.76 -3.79 10.24
#